data_AF-A0A6L6QD66-F1
#
_entry.id   AF-A0A6L6QD66-F1
#
_cell.length_a   1.000
_cell.length_b   1.000
_cell.length_c   1.000
_cell.angle_alpha   90.00
_cell.angle_beta   90.00
_cell.angle_gamma   90.00
#
_symmetry.space_group_name_H-M   'P 1'
#
loop_
_entity.id
_entity.type
_entity.pdbx_description
1 polymer ?
#
loop_
_entity_poly.entity_id
_entity_poly.type
_entity_poly.pdbx_seq_one_letter_code
_entity_poly.pdbx_strand_id
1 'polypeptide(L)'
;MSFNRRSMLKATLAALPAHCVASEPGQFARPVADTVPVDTARAFLAHEVRLLPGSPFYLRQELHRKGVLASYDPDKLLYSYRALARLPQKEGIESGYDGWDSGFLRGHMTGHYLSAASRMAVATESPLFRERADYLVGELFKCQAKLNLDGYLAAFSPAAFDHLEGKPGADAEGIAAPYYTIQKLMSGLLDAHAYLGNKQALEVAIGMADYFGKRLAALNAAQIEKIFRTDESRNPQNEFGAMSDVLTELFKISKNPLHLQIARMFNRAWFVGPLAGGEDHLGGLHANTHIAQAVGLANSANVHGNPQELKASENFWRLVVHRHSFTNGGNSFTEWFDKPGAEAGPSIDDGKALPPTTAETCNTHNMLKLSARLFERNRLPELADYYERALYNHVLASVAPDSGAMTYFTPFHGNFRTYLNGSFCCTGTGIENTARYNEGIYFHKDDSLWVNLYIPSELSWNDAGMVLRQQGDITRGQRVRLTVVKAGANAVTLNLRIPKWVAKPVTVRLNDKRQAVDAKPTSYASLRRQWKAGDVIELTLPTGLRLEQARDIPSMVSIFHGPVLLAGELGKENMPGSDVGDKDAYLKIAAAPVPDIVSGSSSPADWLAPLPGDPSAFQMKNAGPADGIVLRPLFDLHHQRYSVYWHLV
;
A
#
# COMPACT_ATOMS: atom_id res chain seq x y z
N MET A 1 -7.96 -70.04 -35.22
CA MET A 1 -8.86 -71.21 -35.43
C MET A 1 -10.31 -70.77 -35.27
N SER A 2 -11.28 -71.62 -35.55
CA SER A 2 -12.69 -71.22 -35.81
C SER A 2 -13.70 -71.82 -34.82
N PHE A 3 -14.86 -71.15 -34.69
CA PHE A 3 -16.12 -71.62 -34.07
C PHE A 3 -16.08 -71.94 -32.55
N ASN A 4 -17.20 -71.98 -31.78
CA ASN A 4 -18.60 -71.61 -32.06
C ASN A 4 -19.34 -71.06 -30.81
N ARG A 5 -20.61 -70.64 -30.96
CA ARG A 5 -21.55 -70.24 -29.89
C ARG A 5 -22.47 -71.38 -29.41
N ARG A 6 -22.83 -71.37 -28.11
CA ARG A 6 -24.12 -71.75 -27.43
C ARG A 6 -23.81 -72.17 -25.98
N SER A 7 -24.59 -71.92 -24.93
CA SER A 7 -25.87 -71.21 -24.69
C SER A 7 -25.99 -70.97 -23.14
N MET A 8 -27.01 -70.38 -22.48
CA MET A 8 -28.41 -70.07 -22.79
C MET A 8 -28.85 -68.64 -22.39
N LEU A 9 -29.58 -68.46 -21.27
CA LEU A 9 -30.43 -67.28 -20.96
C LEU A 9 -30.45 -66.96 -19.44
N LYS A 10 -30.69 -65.68 -19.09
CA LYS A 10 -31.83 -65.27 -18.23
C LYS A 10 -32.13 -63.76 -18.30
N ALA A 11 -33.42 -63.44 -18.48
CA ALA A 11 -34.15 -62.19 -18.20
C ALA A 11 -33.57 -60.80 -18.61
N THR A 12 -34.27 -60.18 -19.57
CA THR A 12 -34.78 -58.79 -19.56
C THR A 12 -34.67 -58.02 -18.22
N LEU A 13 -34.32 -56.73 -18.15
CA LEU A 13 -34.51 -55.58 -19.07
C LEU A 13 -33.21 -54.69 -19.03
N ALA A 14 -32.98 -53.56 -19.71
CA ALA A 14 -33.81 -52.67 -20.56
C ALA A 14 -32.97 -51.96 -21.67
N ALA A 15 -33.27 -50.69 -21.99
CA ALA A 15 -32.64 -49.89 -23.05
C ALA A 15 -31.36 -49.15 -22.62
N LEU A 16 -30.41 -49.01 -23.54
CA LEU A 16 -29.24 -48.13 -23.46
C LEU A 16 -29.30 -47.05 -24.55
N PRO A 17 -29.44 -45.75 -24.22
CA PRO A 17 -29.12 -44.66 -25.12
C PRO A 17 -27.62 -44.31 -25.07
N ALA A 18 -27.10 -43.72 -26.16
CA ALA A 18 -25.69 -43.42 -26.30
C ALA A 18 -25.19 -42.44 -25.22
N HIS A 19 -24.09 -42.79 -24.55
CA HIS A 19 -23.37 -41.85 -23.69
C HIS A 19 -22.36 -41.06 -24.54
N CYS A 20 -22.83 -39.93 -25.08
CA CYS A 20 -21.93 -38.82 -25.37
C CYS A 20 -21.39 -38.31 -24.03
N VAL A 21 -20.19 -38.76 -23.64
CA VAL A 21 -19.48 -38.21 -22.49
C VAL A 21 -19.00 -36.81 -22.85
N ALA A 22 -19.86 -35.82 -22.61
CA ALA A 22 -19.42 -34.45 -22.50
C ALA A 22 -18.48 -34.37 -21.29
N SER A 23 -17.21 -34.08 -21.54
CA SER A 23 -16.27 -33.68 -20.49
C SER A 23 -16.83 -32.45 -19.78
N GLU A 24 -17.01 -32.52 -18.47
CA GLU A 24 -17.47 -31.37 -17.69
C GLU A 24 -16.51 -30.18 -17.92
N PRO A 25 -17.04 -28.96 -18.18
CA PRO A 25 -16.23 -27.76 -18.15
C PRO A 25 -15.47 -27.64 -16.82
N GLY A 26 -14.27 -27.05 -16.86
CA GLY A 26 -13.35 -26.97 -15.72
C GLY A 26 -14.06 -26.54 -14.43
N GLN A 27 -13.68 -27.16 -13.31
CA GLN A 27 -14.37 -27.06 -12.02
C GLN A 27 -14.47 -25.61 -11.51
N PHE A 28 -15.55 -24.92 -11.89
CA PHE A 28 -16.00 -23.70 -11.23
C PHE A 28 -16.15 -24.00 -9.75
N ALA A 29 -15.30 -23.41 -8.92
CA ALA A 29 -15.37 -23.54 -7.48
C ALA A 29 -16.78 -23.15 -7.03
N ARG A 30 -17.55 -24.11 -6.50
CA ARG A 30 -18.91 -23.87 -6.01
C ARG A 30 -18.88 -22.70 -5.02
N PRO A 31 -19.93 -21.86 -4.98
CA PRO A 31 -20.11 -20.94 -3.86
C PRO A 31 -19.99 -21.72 -2.55
N VAL A 32 -19.11 -21.25 -1.67
CA VAL A 32 -18.96 -21.84 -0.34
C VAL A 32 -20.26 -21.53 0.40
N ALA A 33 -20.97 -22.56 0.85
CA ALA A 33 -22.09 -22.38 1.76
C ALA A 33 -21.62 -21.69 3.04
N ASP A 34 -22.53 -21.03 3.75
CA ASP A 34 -22.27 -20.39 5.05
C ASP A 34 -21.34 -19.14 4.99
N THR A 35 -21.23 -18.49 3.83
CA THR A 35 -20.64 -17.14 3.68
C THR A 35 -21.62 -16.04 4.12
N VAL A 36 -21.23 -15.19 5.07
CA VAL A 36 -22.00 -14.01 5.51
C VAL A 36 -21.17 -12.74 5.27
N PRO A 37 -21.70 -11.69 4.59
CA PRO A 37 -20.99 -10.43 4.42
C PRO A 37 -20.62 -9.76 5.74
N VAL A 38 -19.41 -9.20 5.84
CA VAL A 38 -18.91 -8.63 7.10
C VAL A 38 -19.45 -7.22 7.31
N ASP A 39 -19.94 -6.94 8.53
CA ASP A 39 -20.29 -5.59 8.97
C ASP A 39 -19.07 -4.68 8.88
N THR A 40 -19.04 -3.79 7.89
CA THR A 40 -17.84 -3.02 7.52
C THR A 40 -18.09 -1.52 7.59
N ALA A 41 -17.13 -0.81 8.19
CA ALA A 41 -16.98 0.63 8.01
C ALA A 41 -16.39 0.91 6.62
N ARG A 42 -16.62 2.13 6.10
CA ARG A 42 -16.07 2.62 4.84
C ARG A 42 -14.99 3.65 5.09
N ALA A 43 -13.90 3.59 4.32
CA ALA A 43 -13.04 4.74 4.11
C ALA A 43 -13.77 5.77 3.24
N PHE A 44 -13.49 7.06 3.43
CA PHE A 44 -14.00 8.12 2.56
C PHE A 44 -13.27 8.14 1.21
N LEU A 45 -13.94 8.61 0.17
CA LEU A 45 -13.31 8.81 -1.13
C LEU A 45 -12.46 10.10 -1.13
N ALA A 46 -11.44 10.15 -1.99
CA ALA A 46 -10.48 11.25 -2.06
C ALA A 46 -11.13 12.63 -2.35
N HIS A 47 -12.33 12.66 -2.92
CA HIS A 47 -13.11 13.89 -3.14
C HIS A 47 -13.85 14.39 -1.88
N GLU A 48 -14.02 13.54 -0.87
CA GLU A 48 -14.71 13.85 0.38
C GLU A 48 -13.74 14.36 1.45
N VAL A 49 -12.44 14.12 1.31
CA VAL A 49 -11.40 14.52 2.27
C VAL A 49 -10.30 15.30 1.56
N ARG A 50 -10.39 16.64 1.59
CA ARG A 50 -9.38 17.55 1.03
C ARG A 50 -8.32 17.86 2.09
N LEU A 51 -7.03 17.79 1.74
CA LEU A 51 -5.96 18.24 2.64
C LEU A 51 -5.92 19.77 2.74
N LEU A 52 -5.49 20.29 3.90
CA LEU A 52 -5.34 21.73 4.13
C LEU A 52 -3.87 22.14 4.30
N PRO A 53 -3.51 23.39 3.92
CA PRO A 53 -2.18 23.94 4.17
C PRO A 53 -1.75 23.87 5.64
N GLY A 54 -0.43 23.83 5.86
CA GLY A 54 0.16 23.78 7.20
C GLY A 54 0.54 22.39 7.70
N SER A 55 0.77 21.43 6.79
CA SER A 55 1.37 20.13 7.12
C SER A 55 2.35 19.67 6.04
N PRO A 56 3.33 18.80 6.36
CA PRO A 56 4.20 18.16 5.36
C PRO A 56 3.41 17.46 4.24
N PHE A 57 2.34 16.74 4.59
CA PHE A 57 1.49 16.00 3.64
C PHE A 57 0.93 16.87 2.53
N TYR A 58 0.38 18.04 2.87
CA TYR A 58 -0.10 19.01 1.88
C TYR A 58 1.03 19.51 0.96
N LEU A 59 2.22 19.77 1.51
CA LEU A 59 3.37 20.25 0.73
C LEU A 59 3.86 19.19 -0.28
N ARG A 60 4.01 17.92 0.15
CA ARG A 60 4.42 16.83 -0.76
C ARG A 60 3.34 16.50 -1.80
N GLN A 61 2.04 16.64 -1.45
CA GLN A 61 0.92 16.55 -2.40
C GLN A 61 0.96 17.66 -3.46
N GLU A 62 1.09 18.94 -3.06
CA GLU A 62 1.22 20.06 -4.00
C GLU A 62 2.45 19.95 -4.90
N LEU A 63 3.56 19.42 -4.37
CA LEU A 63 4.82 19.23 -5.10
C LEU A 63 4.71 18.15 -6.19
N HIS A 64 4.02 17.04 -5.90
CA HIS A 64 3.67 16.07 -6.94
C HIS A 64 2.64 16.63 -7.93
N ARG A 65 1.59 17.32 -7.45
CA ARG A 65 0.54 17.91 -8.29
C ARG A 65 1.07 18.92 -9.32
N LYS A 66 2.10 19.70 -8.96
CA LYS A 66 2.70 20.73 -9.83
C LYS A 66 3.96 20.28 -10.55
N GLY A 67 4.71 19.35 -9.96
CA GLY A 67 5.96 18.80 -10.48
C GLY A 67 5.78 17.36 -10.94
N VAL A 68 6.21 16.41 -10.10
CA VAL A 68 6.47 15.01 -10.49
C VAL A 68 5.32 14.31 -11.23
N LEU A 69 4.07 14.45 -10.79
CA LEU A 69 2.91 13.83 -11.47
C LEU A 69 2.49 14.63 -12.72
N ALA A 70 2.71 15.95 -12.73
CA ALA A 70 2.45 16.81 -13.88
C ALA A 70 3.48 16.65 -15.01
N SER A 71 4.71 16.24 -14.70
CA SER A 71 5.78 16.03 -15.70
C SER A 71 5.66 14.71 -16.49
N TYR A 72 4.75 13.80 -16.13
CA TYR A 72 4.48 12.61 -16.95
C TYR A 72 3.80 12.98 -18.27
N ASP A 73 4.24 12.34 -19.34
CA ASP A 73 3.68 12.39 -20.68
C ASP A 73 2.72 11.20 -20.88
N PRO A 74 1.41 11.43 -21.05
CA PRO A 74 0.43 10.37 -21.31
C PRO A 74 0.73 9.55 -22.57
N ASP A 75 1.30 10.17 -23.61
CA ASP A 75 1.55 9.50 -24.88
C ASP A 75 2.74 8.52 -24.81
N LYS A 76 3.72 8.79 -23.93
CA LYS A 76 4.80 7.83 -23.59
C LYS A 76 4.28 6.61 -22.81
N LEU A 77 3.35 6.81 -21.88
CA LEU A 77 2.69 5.71 -21.15
C LEU A 77 1.92 4.81 -22.13
N LEU A 78 1.24 5.40 -23.12
CA LEU A 78 0.47 4.68 -24.14
C LEU A 78 1.34 3.98 -25.21
N TYR A 79 2.65 4.25 -25.28
CA TYR A 79 3.52 3.84 -26.39
C TYR A 79 3.42 2.35 -26.71
N SER A 80 3.66 1.48 -25.72
CA SER A 80 3.64 0.02 -25.92
C SER A 80 2.25 -0.53 -26.21
N TYR A 81 1.19 0.06 -25.65
CA TYR A 81 -0.20 -0.32 -25.93
C TYR A 81 -0.58 -0.02 -27.39
N ARG A 82 -0.24 1.17 -27.90
CA ARG A 82 -0.45 1.54 -29.31
C ARG A 82 0.38 0.69 -30.26
N ALA A 83 1.63 0.41 -29.92
CA ALA A 83 2.51 -0.43 -30.72
C ALA A 83 1.93 -1.85 -30.88
N LEU A 84 1.50 -2.48 -29.78
CA LEU A 84 0.84 -3.80 -29.80
C LEU A 84 -0.46 -3.77 -30.62
N ALA A 85 -1.30 -2.74 -30.42
CA ALA A 85 -2.54 -2.53 -31.16
C ALA A 85 -2.34 -2.11 -32.63
N ARG A 86 -1.10 -1.88 -33.09
CA ARG A 86 -0.77 -1.33 -34.41
C ARG A 86 -1.51 -0.02 -34.72
N LEU A 87 -1.65 0.82 -33.70
CA LEU A 87 -2.13 2.20 -33.81
C LEU A 87 -0.93 3.15 -34.02
N PRO A 88 -1.11 4.27 -34.75
CA PRO A 88 -0.06 5.27 -34.90
C PRO A 88 0.29 5.88 -33.54
N GLN A 89 1.57 6.13 -33.31
CA GLN A 89 2.02 6.90 -32.15
C GLN A 89 1.65 8.39 -32.32
N LYS A 90 1.70 9.11 -31.21
CA LYS A 90 1.66 10.57 -31.22
C LYS A 90 2.92 11.11 -31.92
N GLU A 91 2.76 12.18 -32.71
CA GLU A 91 3.89 12.90 -33.30
C GLU A 91 4.91 13.32 -32.23
N GLY A 92 6.20 13.02 -32.46
CA GLY A 92 7.29 13.25 -31.52
C GLY A 92 7.52 12.16 -30.47
N ILE A 93 6.70 11.09 -30.42
CA ILE A 93 6.85 10.01 -29.43
C ILE A 93 7.47 8.76 -30.08
N GLU A 94 8.79 8.66 -29.95
CA GLU A 94 9.61 7.56 -30.49
C GLU A 94 9.81 6.39 -29.50
N SER A 95 9.56 6.60 -28.21
CA SER A 95 9.71 5.60 -27.15
C SER A 95 8.77 5.84 -25.97
N GLY A 96 8.58 4.79 -25.16
CA GLY A 96 7.91 4.89 -23.85
C GLY A 96 8.83 5.46 -22.76
N TYR A 97 8.57 5.08 -21.50
CA TYR A 97 9.47 5.40 -20.39
C TYR A 97 10.59 4.35 -20.24
N ASP A 98 11.81 4.83 -20.02
CA ASP A 98 12.99 3.98 -19.81
C ASP A 98 12.92 3.18 -18.50
N GLY A 99 13.64 2.06 -18.46
CA GLY A 99 13.64 1.14 -17.32
C GLY A 99 12.56 0.05 -17.43
N TRP A 100 12.00 -0.34 -16.29
CA TRP A 100 11.15 -1.54 -16.18
C TRP A 100 9.81 -1.42 -16.95
N ASP A 101 9.32 -0.21 -17.19
CA ASP A 101 8.07 0.08 -17.93
C ASP A 101 8.17 -0.12 -19.45
N SER A 102 9.37 -0.13 -20.02
CA SER A 102 9.62 -0.66 -21.37
C SER A 102 10.17 -2.11 -21.33
N GLY A 103 10.83 -2.47 -20.23
CA GLY A 103 11.43 -3.78 -19.97
C GLY A 103 10.47 -4.85 -19.44
N PHE A 104 10.82 -5.49 -18.32
CA PHE A 104 10.18 -6.73 -17.84
C PHE A 104 8.85 -6.54 -17.08
N LEU A 105 8.47 -5.30 -16.74
CA LEU A 105 7.17 -4.91 -16.19
C LEU A 105 6.40 -4.01 -17.17
N ARG A 106 6.53 -4.27 -18.48
CA ARG A 106 6.08 -3.36 -19.54
C ARG A 106 4.67 -2.80 -19.32
N GLY A 107 4.54 -1.47 -19.31
CA GLY A 107 3.29 -0.74 -19.13
C GLY A 107 2.77 -0.58 -17.68
N HIS A 108 3.43 -1.11 -16.65
CA HIS A 108 2.96 -1.00 -15.26
C HIS A 108 2.79 0.45 -14.77
N MET A 109 3.60 1.39 -15.25
CA MET A 109 3.49 2.80 -14.89
C MET A 109 2.20 3.44 -15.42
N THR A 110 1.62 2.92 -16.51
CA THR A 110 0.34 3.42 -17.03
C THR A 110 -0.78 3.21 -16.03
N GLY A 111 -0.81 2.04 -15.37
CA GLY A 111 -1.75 1.74 -14.31
C GLY A 111 -1.54 2.61 -13.07
N HIS A 112 -0.31 2.65 -12.55
CA HIS A 112 0.06 3.49 -11.40
C HIS A 112 -0.25 4.98 -11.64
N TYR A 113 0.08 5.50 -12.82
CA TYR A 113 -0.22 6.88 -13.20
C TYR A 113 -1.72 7.14 -13.27
N LEU A 114 -2.51 6.22 -13.84
CA LEU A 114 -3.95 6.39 -13.94
C LEU A 114 -4.63 6.37 -12.55
N SER A 115 -4.16 5.53 -11.62
CA SER A 115 -4.56 5.58 -10.20
C SER A 115 -4.23 6.95 -9.58
N ALA A 116 -2.96 7.36 -9.68
CA ALA A 116 -2.45 8.60 -9.09
C ALA A 116 -3.15 9.85 -9.63
N ALA A 117 -3.30 9.96 -10.95
CA ALA A 117 -3.99 11.07 -11.61
C ALA A 117 -5.48 11.13 -11.22
N SER A 118 -6.19 9.99 -11.23
CA SER A 118 -7.62 9.95 -10.89
C SER A 118 -7.88 10.39 -9.45
N ARG A 119 -7.02 9.99 -8.51
CA ARG A 119 -7.09 10.43 -7.09
C ARG A 119 -6.68 11.89 -6.93
N MET A 120 -5.56 12.31 -7.54
CA MET A 120 -5.05 13.69 -7.46
C MET A 120 -6.05 14.70 -8.04
N ALA A 121 -6.70 14.37 -9.17
CA ALA A 121 -7.71 15.21 -9.81
C ALA A 121 -8.85 15.60 -8.86
N VAL A 122 -9.30 14.69 -7.99
CA VAL A 122 -10.40 14.96 -7.06
C VAL A 122 -9.95 15.44 -5.68
N ALA A 123 -8.80 14.97 -5.18
CA ALA A 123 -8.24 15.44 -3.91
C ALA A 123 -7.84 16.93 -3.95
N THR A 124 -7.60 17.47 -5.15
CA THR A 124 -7.05 18.82 -5.38
C THR A 124 -7.80 19.63 -6.44
N GLU A 125 -8.98 19.17 -6.86
CA GLU A 125 -9.88 19.84 -7.83
C GLU A 125 -9.18 20.19 -9.16
N SER A 126 -8.20 19.37 -9.59
CA SER A 126 -7.28 19.66 -10.69
C SER A 126 -7.81 19.16 -12.05
N PRO A 127 -8.13 20.05 -13.01
CA PRO A 127 -8.65 19.65 -14.32
C PRO A 127 -7.61 18.87 -15.14
N LEU A 128 -6.32 19.24 -15.06
CA LEU A 128 -5.21 18.59 -15.78
C LEU A 128 -5.19 17.07 -15.57
N PHE A 129 -5.41 16.60 -14.35
CA PHE A 129 -5.35 15.16 -14.06
C PHE A 129 -6.64 14.42 -14.43
N ARG A 130 -7.79 15.10 -14.45
CA ARG A 130 -9.02 14.58 -15.04
C ARG A 130 -8.85 14.40 -16.55
N GLU A 131 -8.45 15.46 -17.25
CA GLU A 131 -8.20 15.47 -18.70
C GLU A 131 -7.21 14.38 -19.12
N ARG A 132 -6.10 14.22 -18.40
CA ARG A 132 -5.10 13.17 -18.69
C ARG A 132 -5.61 11.77 -18.40
N ALA A 133 -6.35 11.55 -17.31
CA ALA A 133 -6.92 10.24 -17.00
C ALA A 133 -8.00 9.84 -18.02
N ASP A 134 -8.91 10.76 -18.36
CA ASP A 134 -9.94 10.54 -19.38
C ASP A 134 -9.32 10.33 -20.79
N TYR A 135 -8.22 11.03 -21.11
CA TYR A 135 -7.43 10.79 -22.33
C TYR A 135 -6.81 9.39 -22.36
N LEU A 136 -6.10 8.99 -21.29
CA LEU A 136 -5.49 7.67 -21.16
C LEU A 136 -6.53 6.56 -21.31
N VAL A 137 -7.68 6.67 -20.64
CA VAL A 137 -8.79 5.72 -20.78
C VAL A 137 -9.30 5.67 -22.22
N GLY A 138 -9.51 6.81 -22.87
CA GLY A 138 -9.98 6.89 -24.25
C GLY A 138 -9.02 6.26 -25.27
N GLU A 139 -7.71 6.35 -25.05
CA GLU A 139 -6.69 5.73 -25.88
C GLU A 139 -6.50 4.23 -25.57
N LEU A 140 -6.56 3.83 -24.30
CA LEU A 140 -6.54 2.42 -23.87
C LEU A 140 -7.76 1.65 -24.42
N PHE A 141 -8.94 2.27 -24.41
CA PHE A 141 -10.16 1.73 -25.02
C PHE A 141 -9.99 1.51 -26.53
N LYS A 142 -9.40 2.47 -27.25
CA LYS A 142 -9.06 2.31 -28.68
C LYS A 142 -8.07 1.17 -28.90
N CYS A 143 -7.08 1.00 -28.02
CA CYS A 143 -6.12 -0.10 -28.09
C CYS A 143 -6.83 -1.46 -27.91
N GLN A 144 -7.64 -1.63 -26.86
CA GLN A 144 -8.40 -2.86 -26.59
C GLN A 144 -9.34 -3.23 -27.76
N ALA A 145 -10.10 -2.24 -28.25
CA ALA A 145 -10.99 -2.42 -29.41
C ALA A 145 -10.22 -2.78 -30.70
N LYS A 146 -9.04 -2.19 -30.92
CA LYS A 146 -8.21 -2.45 -32.09
C LYS A 146 -7.47 -3.79 -32.04
N LEU A 147 -7.09 -4.25 -30.85
CA LEU A 147 -6.56 -5.61 -30.64
C LEU A 147 -7.60 -6.66 -31.03
N ASN A 148 -8.89 -6.41 -30.72
CA ASN A 148 -10.01 -7.29 -31.05
C ASN A 148 -9.84 -8.73 -30.48
N LEU A 149 -9.31 -8.82 -29.27
CA LEU A 149 -8.98 -10.05 -28.55
C LEU A 149 -9.90 -10.27 -27.34
N ASP A 150 -11.22 -10.19 -27.54
CA ASP A 150 -12.27 -10.54 -26.56
C ASP A 150 -12.05 -9.95 -25.14
N GLY A 151 -11.68 -8.67 -25.10
CA GLY A 151 -11.43 -7.91 -23.86
C GLY A 151 -9.97 -7.82 -23.39
N TYR A 152 -9.02 -8.51 -24.03
CA TYR A 152 -7.60 -8.41 -23.68
C TYR A 152 -7.03 -6.99 -23.83
N LEU A 153 -6.30 -6.53 -22.81
CA LEU A 153 -5.48 -5.33 -22.87
C LEU A 153 -4.23 -5.49 -21.99
N ALA A 154 -3.06 -5.30 -22.60
CA ALA A 154 -1.75 -5.20 -21.96
C ALA A 154 -0.79 -4.42 -22.88
N ALA A 155 0.43 -4.14 -22.40
CA ALA A 155 1.49 -3.49 -23.16
C ALA A 155 2.40 -4.46 -23.94
N PHE A 156 2.07 -5.76 -23.91
CA PHE A 156 2.80 -6.90 -24.44
C PHE A 156 1.78 -7.93 -24.94
N SER A 157 2.17 -8.95 -25.70
CA SER A 157 1.19 -9.89 -26.27
C SER A 157 0.71 -10.97 -25.28
N PRO A 158 -0.37 -11.71 -25.59
CA PRO A 158 -0.82 -12.85 -24.80
C PRO A 158 0.25 -13.94 -24.59
N ALA A 159 1.33 -13.95 -25.39
CA ALA A 159 2.40 -14.93 -25.31
C ALA A 159 3.05 -15.01 -23.91
N ALA A 160 3.16 -13.88 -23.18
CA ALA A 160 3.66 -13.88 -21.81
C ALA A 160 2.80 -14.72 -20.84
N PHE A 161 1.49 -14.76 -21.05
CA PHE A 161 0.58 -15.63 -20.31
C PHE A 161 0.61 -17.07 -20.86
N ASP A 162 0.78 -17.26 -22.18
CA ASP A 162 0.93 -18.58 -22.79
C ASP A 162 2.20 -19.30 -22.29
N HIS A 163 3.29 -18.56 -22.10
CA HIS A 163 4.54 -19.04 -21.53
C HIS A 163 4.37 -19.47 -20.07
N LEU A 164 3.77 -18.62 -19.23
CA LEU A 164 3.48 -18.92 -17.83
C LEU A 164 2.58 -20.16 -17.67
N GLU A 165 1.60 -20.34 -18.56
CA GLU A 165 0.72 -21.51 -18.63
C GLU A 165 1.41 -22.79 -19.17
N GLY A 166 2.66 -22.67 -19.64
CA GLY A 166 3.48 -23.78 -20.12
C GLY A 166 3.18 -24.24 -21.55
N LYS A 167 2.64 -23.37 -22.41
CA LYS A 167 2.30 -23.73 -23.79
C LYS A 167 3.56 -23.90 -24.65
N PRO A 168 3.70 -25.00 -25.42
CA PRO A 168 4.90 -25.24 -26.23
C PRO A 168 5.20 -24.10 -27.20
N GLY A 169 6.45 -23.61 -27.20
CA GLY A 169 6.91 -22.55 -28.10
C GLY A 169 6.49 -21.12 -27.75
N ALA A 170 5.81 -20.90 -26.62
CA ALA A 170 5.47 -19.55 -26.16
C ALA A 170 6.68 -18.80 -25.59
N ASP A 171 6.94 -17.60 -26.12
CA ASP A 171 7.94 -16.65 -25.62
C ASP A 171 7.29 -15.69 -24.60
N ALA A 172 8.03 -15.32 -23.56
CA ALA A 172 7.60 -14.35 -22.57
C ALA A 172 7.75 -12.87 -23.03
N GLU A 173 8.39 -12.61 -24.18
CA GLU A 173 8.70 -11.25 -24.68
C GLU A 173 9.54 -10.40 -23.69
N GLY A 174 10.27 -11.08 -22.80
CA GLY A 174 11.02 -10.48 -21.68
C GLY A 174 10.17 -10.08 -20.46
N ILE A 175 8.88 -10.38 -20.42
CA ILE A 175 7.96 -10.03 -19.32
C ILE A 175 8.08 -11.04 -18.18
N ALA A 176 8.32 -10.58 -16.96
CA ALA A 176 8.50 -11.45 -15.78
C ALA A 176 7.25 -11.58 -14.90
N ALA A 177 6.45 -10.52 -14.77
CA ALA A 177 5.29 -10.48 -13.88
C ALA A 177 4.01 -10.02 -14.62
N PRO A 178 3.49 -10.84 -15.56
CA PRO A 178 2.39 -10.43 -16.43
C PRO A 178 1.08 -10.18 -15.67
N TYR A 179 0.84 -10.84 -14.53
CA TYR A 179 -0.32 -10.55 -13.68
C TYR A 179 -0.16 -9.27 -12.83
N TYR A 180 1.05 -8.95 -12.34
CA TYR A 180 1.35 -7.68 -11.63
C TYR A 180 1.05 -6.45 -12.49
N THR A 181 1.40 -6.49 -13.79
CA THR A 181 1.27 -5.35 -14.71
C THR A 181 -0.20 -5.06 -15.04
N ILE A 182 -0.98 -6.08 -15.44
CA ILE A 182 -2.41 -5.93 -15.67
C ILE A 182 -3.16 -5.52 -14.40
N GLN A 183 -2.70 -5.96 -13.21
CA GLN A 183 -3.29 -5.54 -11.94
C GLN A 183 -3.18 -4.02 -11.74
N LYS A 184 -2.05 -3.40 -12.09
CA LYS A 184 -1.93 -1.92 -12.03
C LYS A 184 -2.89 -1.25 -12.99
N LEU A 185 -2.96 -1.76 -14.23
CA LEU A 185 -3.84 -1.20 -15.26
C LEU A 185 -5.31 -1.28 -14.83
N MET A 186 -5.77 -2.43 -14.35
CA MET A 186 -7.11 -2.60 -13.82
C MET A 186 -7.37 -1.69 -12.61
N SER A 187 -6.41 -1.54 -11.69
CA SER A 187 -6.57 -0.64 -10.53
C SER A 187 -6.72 0.82 -10.97
N GLY A 188 -5.91 1.30 -11.91
CA GLY A 188 -6.03 2.65 -12.47
C GLY A 188 -7.37 2.86 -13.19
N LEU A 189 -7.84 1.87 -13.95
CA LEU A 189 -9.14 1.92 -14.61
C LEU A 189 -10.32 1.98 -13.61
N LEU A 190 -10.25 1.21 -12.51
CA LEU A 190 -11.26 1.30 -11.45
C LEU A 190 -11.20 2.63 -10.71
N ASP A 191 -10.01 3.21 -10.49
CA ASP A 191 -9.85 4.53 -9.88
C ASP A 191 -10.40 5.65 -10.78
N ALA A 192 -10.14 5.59 -12.09
CA ALA A 192 -10.74 6.50 -13.07
C ALA A 192 -12.27 6.39 -13.08
N HIS A 193 -12.82 5.18 -12.92
CA HIS A 193 -14.26 5.03 -12.72
C HIS A 193 -14.74 5.64 -11.39
N ALA A 194 -14.14 5.24 -10.27
CA ALA A 194 -14.61 5.55 -8.92
C ALA A 194 -14.45 7.03 -8.52
N TYR A 195 -13.41 7.71 -9.02
CA TYR A 195 -13.14 9.12 -8.71
C TYR A 195 -13.61 10.08 -9.80
N LEU A 196 -13.49 9.71 -11.08
CA LEU A 196 -13.83 10.63 -12.18
C LEU A 196 -15.23 10.39 -12.76
N GLY A 197 -15.84 9.23 -12.47
CA GLY A 197 -17.11 8.80 -13.06
C GLY A 197 -16.95 8.20 -14.46
N ASN A 198 -15.73 7.90 -14.90
CA ASN A 198 -15.46 7.45 -16.26
C ASN A 198 -16.06 6.06 -16.52
N LYS A 199 -17.00 5.97 -17.47
CA LYS A 199 -17.72 4.72 -17.78
C LYS A 199 -16.92 3.79 -18.69
N GLN A 200 -16.13 4.33 -19.62
CA GLN A 200 -15.27 3.53 -20.49
C GLN A 200 -14.16 2.85 -19.68
N ALA A 201 -13.67 3.47 -18.61
CA ALA A 201 -12.68 2.84 -17.73
C ALA A 201 -13.22 1.53 -17.09
N LEU A 202 -14.48 1.55 -16.64
CA LEU A 202 -15.15 0.35 -16.14
C LEU A 202 -15.40 -0.69 -17.25
N GLU A 203 -15.79 -0.25 -18.45
CA GLU A 203 -16.01 -1.12 -19.62
C GLU A 203 -14.71 -1.88 -19.99
N VAL A 204 -13.57 -1.17 -20.08
CA VAL A 204 -12.26 -1.76 -20.32
C VAL A 204 -11.89 -2.76 -19.21
N ALA A 205 -12.09 -2.40 -17.94
CA ALA A 205 -11.79 -3.25 -16.80
C ALA A 205 -12.66 -4.52 -16.73
N ILE A 206 -13.94 -4.44 -17.13
CA ILE A 206 -14.83 -5.62 -17.26
C ILE A 206 -14.32 -6.51 -18.40
N GLY A 207 -14.02 -5.95 -19.57
CA GLY A 207 -13.46 -6.73 -20.70
C GLY A 207 -12.17 -7.46 -20.32
N MET A 208 -11.27 -6.80 -19.58
CA MET A 208 -10.08 -7.46 -19.03
C MET A 208 -10.43 -8.59 -18.06
N ALA A 209 -11.34 -8.36 -17.11
CA ALA A 209 -11.76 -9.37 -16.14
C ALA A 209 -12.42 -10.60 -16.81
N ASP A 210 -13.25 -10.39 -17.83
CA ASP A 210 -13.86 -11.46 -18.62
C ASP A 210 -12.79 -12.24 -19.41
N TYR A 211 -11.85 -11.56 -20.07
CA TYR A 211 -10.75 -12.23 -20.80
C TYR A 211 -9.90 -13.11 -19.86
N PHE A 212 -9.37 -12.53 -18.77
CA PHE A 212 -8.51 -13.27 -17.84
C PHE A 212 -9.31 -14.31 -17.05
N GLY A 213 -10.60 -14.09 -16.80
CA GLY A 213 -11.53 -15.07 -16.22
C GLY A 213 -11.74 -16.29 -17.10
N LYS A 214 -12.13 -16.10 -18.38
CA LYS A 214 -12.25 -17.18 -19.38
C LYS A 214 -10.94 -17.96 -19.49
N ARG A 215 -9.81 -17.25 -19.50
CA ARG A 215 -8.46 -17.80 -19.64
C ARG A 215 -8.06 -18.67 -18.44
N LEU A 216 -8.28 -18.19 -17.21
CA LEU A 216 -8.01 -18.97 -15.99
C LEU A 216 -8.97 -20.16 -15.84
N ALA A 217 -10.23 -20.03 -16.24
CA ALA A 217 -11.21 -21.12 -16.19
C ALA A 217 -10.90 -22.29 -17.17
N ALA A 218 -10.05 -22.05 -18.18
CA ALA A 218 -9.57 -23.08 -19.11
C ALA A 218 -8.38 -23.92 -18.56
N LEU A 219 -7.82 -23.55 -17.41
CA LEU A 219 -6.66 -24.22 -16.81
C LEU A 219 -7.10 -25.22 -15.73
N ASN A 220 -6.38 -26.34 -15.61
CA ASN A 220 -6.64 -27.30 -14.53
C ASN A 220 -6.04 -26.84 -13.18
N ALA A 221 -6.49 -27.45 -12.08
CA ALA A 221 -6.08 -27.05 -10.72
C ALA A 221 -4.57 -27.11 -10.47
N ALA A 222 -3.82 -28.02 -11.12
CA ALA A 222 -2.37 -28.10 -10.98
C ALA A 222 -1.64 -27.01 -11.79
N GLN A 223 -2.17 -26.61 -12.95
CA GLN A 223 -1.68 -25.42 -13.67
C GLN A 223 -1.93 -24.15 -12.85
N ILE A 224 -3.14 -23.98 -12.31
CA ILE A 224 -3.52 -22.83 -11.46
C ILE A 224 -2.66 -22.76 -10.19
N GLU A 225 -2.36 -23.89 -9.56
CA GLU A 225 -1.44 -23.91 -8.42
C GLU A 225 -0.02 -23.51 -8.84
N LYS A 226 0.52 -24.08 -9.93
CA LYS A 226 1.87 -23.78 -10.42
C LYS A 226 2.06 -22.29 -10.74
N ILE A 227 1.14 -21.65 -11.46
CA ILE A 227 1.29 -20.24 -11.88
C ILE A 227 1.13 -19.23 -10.74
N PHE A 228 0.58 -19.66 -9.60
CA PHE A 228 0.38 -18.84 -8.40
C PHE A 228 1.11 -19.40 -7.16
N ARG A 229 2.16 -20.20 -7.38
CA ARG A 229 3.10 -20.64 -6.35
C ARG A 229 4.22 -19.61 -6.23
N THR A 230 4.36 -18.95 -5.08
CA THR A 230 5.32 -17.85 -4.89
C THR A 230 6.24 -18.02 -3.68
N ASP A 231 6.26 -19.21 -3.08
CA ASP A 231 7.09 -19.62 -1.95
C ASP A 231 8.24 -20.58 -2.32
N GLU A 232 8.26 -21.13 -3.53
CA GLU A 232 9.33 -22.04 -4.00
C GLU A 232 10.66 -21.32 -4.31
N SER A 233 10.67 -20.00 -4.48
CA SER A 233 11.88 -19.20 -4.72
C SER A 233 11.76 -17.76 -4.20
N ARG A 234 12.89 -17.16 -3.82
CA ARG A 234 12.96 -15.74 -3.35
C ARG A 234 12.52 -14.72 -4.40
N ASN A 235 12.62 -15.08 -5.68
CA ASN A 235 12.08 -14.34 -6.81
C ASN A 235 11.21 -15.34 -7.60
N PRO A 236 9.87 -15.27 -7.52
CA PRO A 236 8.98 -16.29 -8.09
C PRO A 236 8.79 -16.11 -9.60
N GLN A 237 8.39 -17.20 -10.29
CA GLN A 237 8.22 -17.19 -11.76
C GLN A 237 7.07 -16.30 -12.27
N ASN A 238 6.19 -15.84 -11.38
CA ASN A 238 5.14 -14.87 -11.69
C ASN A 238 4.74 -14.12 -10.41
N GLU A 239 4.79 -12.81 -10.45
CA GLU A 239 4.17 -11.96 -9.44
C GLU A 239 2.80 -11.52 -9.93
N PHE A 240 1.75 -11.82 -9.16
CA PHE A 240 0.37 -11.45 -9.50
C PHE A 240 -0.16 -10.25 -8.71
N GLY A 241 0.68 -9.61 -7.89
CA GLY A 241 0.34 -8.41 -7.12
C GLY A 241 -0.97 -8.58 -6.33
N ALA A 242 -1.81 -7.54 -6.36
CA ALA A 242 -3.10 -7.53 -5.66
C ALA A 242 -4.28 -7.91 -6.57
N MET A 243 -4.16 -8.93 -7.44
CA MET A 243 -5.24 -9.31 -8.38
C MET A 243 -6.57 -9.63 -7.67
N SER A 244 -6.52 -10.25 -6.48
CA SER A 244 -7.70 -10.51 -5.65
C SER A 244 -8.35 -9.21 -5.10
N ASP A 245 -7.57 -8.16 -4.82
CA ASP A 245 -8.09 -6.85 -4.39
C ASP A 245 -8.85 -6.16 -5.54
N VAL A 246 -8.23 -6.04 -6.73
CA VAL A 246 -8.83 -5.31 -7.86
C VAL A 246 -10.08 -6.01 -8.42
N LEU A 247 -10.09 -7.35 -8.49
CA LEU A 247 -11.27 -8.10 -8.90
C LEU A 247 -12.38 -8.06 -7.84
N THR A 248 -12.04 -7.94 -6.55
CA THR A 248 -13.01 -7.71 -5.48
C THR A 248 -13.61 -6.30 -5.56
N GLU A 249 -12.83 -5.25 -5.84
CA GLU A 249 -13.38 -3.91 -6.07
C GLU A 249 -14.28 -3.88 -7.33
N LEU A 250 -13.87 -4.55 -8.42
CA LEU A 250 -14.71 -4.68 -9.61
C LEU A 250 -16.02 -5.43 -9.31
N PHE A 251 -16.01 -6.46 -8.44
CA PHE A 251 -17.23 -7.09 -7.94
C PHE A 251 -18.10 -6.09 -7.15
N LYS A 252 -17.51 -5.31 -6.23
CA LYS A 252 -18.27 -4.29 -5.47
C LYS A 252 -18.95 -3.27 -6.37
N ILE A 253 -18.38 -2.94 -7.52
CA ILE A 253 -18.96 -2.03 -8.52
C ILE A 253 -20.01 -2.75 -9.38
N SER A 254 -19.61 -3.77 -10.14
CA SER A 254 -20.45 -4.43 -11.16
C SER A 254 -21.53 -5.39 -10.62
N LYS A 255 -21.36 -5.86 -9.37
CA LYS A 255 -22.14 -6.95 -8.73
C LYS A 255 -22.10 -8.31 -9.46
N ASN A 256 -21.29 -8.48 -10.50
CA ASN A 256 -21.15 -9.75 -11.23
C ASN A 256 -20.38 -10.79 -10.37
N PRO A 257 -21.01 -11.86 -9.86
CA PRO A 257 -20.36 -12.81 -8.95
C PRO A 257 -19.15 -13.54 -9.57
N LEU A 258 -19.07 -13.60 -10.91
CA LEU A 258 -17.89 -14.14 -11.61
C LEU A 258 -16.61 -13.40 -11.21
N HIS A 259 -16.64 -12.07 -11.05
CA HIS A 259 -15.45 -11.29 -10.68
C HIS A 259 -14.92 -11.69 -9.30
N LEU A 260 -15.81 -11.95 -8.33
CA LEU A 260 -15.44 -12.45 -7.00
C LEU A 260 -14.96 -13.91 -7.05
N GLN A 261 -15.50 -14.73 -7.96
CA GLN A 261 -15.01 -16.09 -8.18
C GLN A 261 -13.57 -16.10 -8.72
N ILE A 262 -13.27 -15.25 -9.72
CA ILE A 262 -11.92 -15.10 -10.27
C ILE A 262 -10.97 -14.52 -9.21
N ALA A 263 -11.39 -13.52 -8.42
CA ALA A 263 -10.59 -12.95 -7.32
C ALA A 263 -10.09 -14.05 -6.36
N ARG A 264 -10.97 -14.98 -5.98
CA ARG A 264 -10.65 -16.09 -5.07
C ARG A 264 -9.74 -17.15 -5.67
N MET A 265 -9.53 -17.19 -7.00
CA MET A 265 -8.54 -18.11 -7.61
C MET A 265 -7.10 -17.78 -7.18
N PHE A 266 -6.83 -16.51 -6.88
CA PHE A 266 -5.53 -16.01 -6.40
C PHE A 266 -5.30 -16.23 -4.89
N ASN A 267 -6.35 -16.53 -4.12
CA ASN A 267 -6.25 -16.78 -2.67
C ASN A 267 -5.78 -18.22 -2.42
N ARG A 268 -4.48 -18.49 -2.58
CA ARG A 268 -3.94 -19.87 -2.59
C ARG A 268 -3.90 -20.51 -1.21
N ALA A 269 -4.26 -21.80 -1.14
CA ALA A 269 -4.34 -22.56 0.11
C ALA A 269 -2.99 -22.69 0.85
N TRP A 270 -1.87 -22.72 0.12
CA TRP A 270 -0.53 -22.78 0.70
C TRP A 270 -0.17 -21.52 1.51
N PHE A 271 -0.73 -20.36 1.13
CA PHE A 271 -0.55 -19.09 1.84
C PHE A 271 -1.61 -18.94 2.93
N VAL A 272 -2.88 -19.16 2.59
CA VAL A 272 -4.02 -18.97 3.51
C VAL A 272 -3.99 -19.95 4.69
N GLY A 273 -3.61 -21.21 4.49
CA GLY A 273 -3.64 -22.26 5.52
C GLY A 273 -2.75 -21.95 6.73
N PRO A 274 -1.41 -21.83 6.56
CA PRO A 274 -0.48 -21.51 7.64
C PRO A 274 -0.83 -20.18 8.33
N LEU A 275 -1.17 -19.15 7.57
CA LEU A 275 -1.60 -17.86 8.11
C LEU A 275 -2.88 -17.98 8.93
N ALA A 276 -3.86 -18.79 8.51
CA ALA A 276 -5.05 -19.09 9.30
C ALA A 276 -4.71 -19.91 10.57
N GLY A 277 -3.66 -20.73 10.56
CA GLY A 277 -3.08 -21.30 11.78
C GLY A 277 -2.57 -20.22 12.74
N GLY A 278 -1.80 -19.27 12.19
CA GLY A 278 -0.94 -18.32 12.92
C GLY A 278 0.55 -18.62 12.76
N GLU A 279 0.89 -19.45 11.77
CA GLU A 279 2.25 -19.90 11.44
C GLU A 279 2.97 -18.83 10.61
N ASP A 280 4.29 -18.71 10.82
CA ASP A 280 5.11 -17.62 10.30
C ASP A 280 6.15 -18.15 9.31
N HIS A 281 5.66 -18.50 8.11
CA HIS A 281 6.46 -19.01 7.00
C HIS A 281 6.89 -17.89 6.03
N LEU A 282 7.02 -16.66 6.53
CA LEU A 282 7.32 -15.48 5.70
C LEU A 282 8.80 -15.34 5.35
N GLY A 283 9.71 -15.90 6.15
CA GLY A 283 11.15 -15.68 5.98
C GLY A 283 11.71 -16.22 4.66
N GLY A 284 12.38 -15.36 3.91
CA GLY A 284 12.90 -15.62 2.56
C GLY A 284 11.93 -15.29 1.42
N LEU A 285 10.66 -15.00 1.70
CA LEU A 285 9.68 -14.61 0.68
C LEU A 285 9.89 -13.15 0.23
N HIS A 286 9.65 -12.86 -1.05
CA HIS A 286 9.59 -11.48 -1.55
C HIS A 286 8.42 -10.74 -0.89
N ALA A 287 8.73 -9.70 -0.13
CA ALA A 287 7.80 -9.12 0.82
C ALA A 287 6.64 -8.41 0.12
N ASN A 288 6.94 -7.56 -0.86
CA ASN A 288 5.94 -6.78 -1.60
C ASN A 288 4.82 -7.65 -2.19
N THR A 289 5.19 -8.77 -2.82
CA THR A 289 4.25 -9.73 -3.42
C THR A 289 3.33 -10.36 -2.39
N HIS A 290 3.85 -10.81 -1.25
CA HIS A 290 3.02 -11.49 -0.26
C HIS A 290 2.15 -10.51 0.54
N ILE A 291 2.60 -9.26 0.73
CA ILE A 291 1.75 -8.19 1.28
C ILE A 291 0.63 -7.85 0.28
N ALA A 292 0.92 -7.74 -1.03
CA ALA A 292 -0.09 -7.49 -2.05
C ALA A 292 -1.14 -8.61 -2.16
N GLN A 293 -0.73 -9.88 -2.00
CA GLN A 293 -1.65 -11.01 -1.82
C GLN A 293 -2.52 -10.86 -0.57
N ALA A 294 -1.92 -10.51 0.57
CA ALA A 294 -2.65 -10.31 1.83
C ALA A 294 -3.68 -9.16 1.77
N VAL A 295 -3.40 -8.08 1.02
CA VAL A 295 -4.39 -7.01 0.74
C VAL A 295 -5.62 -7.56 0.03
N GLY A 296 -5.42 -8.37 -1.01
CA GLY A 296 -6.50 -9.00 -1.76
C GLY A 296 -7.30 -9.98 -0.92
N LEU A 297 -6.60 -10.85 -0.18
CA LEU A 297 -7.18 -11.78 0.79
C LEU A 297 -8.05 -11.07 1.83
N ALA A 298 -7.57 -9.97 2.40
CA ALA A 298 -8.33 -9.17 3.36
C ALA A 298 -9.60 -8.56 2.74
N ASN A 299 -9.49 -8.03 1.52
CA ASN A 299 -10.61 -7.39 0.84
C ASN A 299 -11.69 -8.41 0.41
N SER A 300 -11.31 -9.53 -0.20
CA SER A 300 -12.25 -10.59 -0.57
C SER A 300 -12.92 -11.18 0.68
N ALA A 301 -12.15 -11.44 1.75
CA ALA A 301 -12.68 -11.95 3.01
C ALA A 301 -13.65 -10.98 3.69
N ASN A 302 -13.47 -9.66 3.57
CA ASN A 302 -14.46 -8.68 4.04
C ASN A 302 -15.81 -8.79 3.29
N VAL A 303 -15.79 -9.21 2.01
CA VAL A 303 -16.98 -9.31 1.17
C VAL A 303 -17.75 -10.62 1.38
N HIS A 304 -17.06 -11.76 1.51
CA HIS A 304 -17.70 -13.08 1.63
C HIS A 304 -17.50 -13.78 2.99
N GLY A 305 -16.79 -13.18 3.95
CA GLY A 305 -16.75 -13.64 5.34
C GLY A 305 -16.18 -15.02 5.60
N ASN A 306 -15.31 -15.57 4.74
CA ASN A 306 -14.70 -16.89 4.98
C ASN A 306 -13.84 -16.85 6.26
N PRO A 307 -14.12 -17.67 7.30
CA PRO A 307 -13.41 -17.57 8.58
C PRO A 307 -11.90 -17.81 8.52
N GLN A 308 -11.42 -18.65 7.59
CA GLN A 308 -9.98 -18.90 7.41
C GLN A 308 -9.30 -17.70 6.74
N GLU A 309 -9.89 -17.18 5.65
CA GLU A 309 -9.36 -16.01 4.91
C GLU A 309 -9.38 -14.73 5.79
N LEU A 310 -10.41 -14.59 6.64
CA LEU A 310 -10.49 -13.56 7.68
C LEU A 310 -9.34 -13.70 8.71
N LYS A 311 -9.17 -14.88 9.32
CA LYS A 311 -8.11 -15.10 10.32
C LYS A 311 -6.71 -14.96 9.72
N ALA A 312 -6.50 -15.46 8.51
CA ALA A 312 -5.23 -15.38 7.78
C ALA A 312 -4.81 -13.92 7.50
N SER A 313 -5.74 -13.06 7.07
CA SER A 313 -5.43 -11.64 6.80
C SER A 313 -5.06 -10.84 8.06
N GLU A 314 -5.65 -11.16 9.21
CA GLU A 314 -5.27 -10.56 10.50
C GLU A 314 -3.94 -11.09 11.03
N ASN A 315 -3.72 -12.40 10.93
CA ASN A 315 -2.48 -13.02 11.36
C ASN A 315 -1.31 -12.53 10.52
N PHE A 316 -1.43 -12.46 9.19
CA PHE A 316 -0.39 -11.90 8.32
C PHE A 316 0.01 -10.48 8.77
N TRP A 317 -0.96 -9.59 9.00
CA TRP A 317 -0.67 -8.24 9.45
C TRP A 317 0.05 -8.23 10.81
N ARG A 318 -0.43 -9.02 11.80
CA ARG A 318 0.20 -9.11 13.13
C ARG A 318 1.62 -9.69 13.06
N LEU A 319 1.85 -10.70 12.22
CA LEU A 319 3.18 -11.27 12.00
C LEU A 319 4.12 -10.22 11.38
N VAL A 320 3.72 -9.55 10.29
CA VAL A 320 4.56 -8.53 9.67
C VAL A 320 4.86 -7.37 10.63
N VAL A 321 3.83 -6.76 11.23
CA VAL A 321 3.99 -5.57 12.10
C VAL A 321 4.78 -5.86 13.38
N HIS A 322 4.64 -7.05 13.98
CA HIS A 322 5.30 -7.35 15.27
C HIS A 322 6.60 -8.13 15.15
N ARG A 323 6.94 -8.70 13.97
CA ARG A 323 8.14 -9.55 13.80
C ARG A 323 9.03 -9.17 12.62
N HIS A 324 8.49 -8.57 11.55
CA HIS A 324 9.23 -8.30 10.31
C HIS A 324 9.37 -6.81 9.97
N SER A 325 8.71 -5.90 10.71
CA SER A 325 8.79 -4.45 10.48
C SER A 325 9.89 -3.76 11.31
N PHE A 326 10.59 -2.81 10.71
CA PHE A 326 11.51 -1.89 11.39
C PHE A 326 10.75 -0.83 12.19
N THR A 327 11.51 -0.07 12.98
CA THR A 327 10.99 1.02 13.80
C THR A 327 10.24 2.10 13.02
N ASN A 328 10.53 2.34 11.73
CA ASN A 328 9.75 3.29 10.93
C ASN A 328 8.40 2.74 10.42
N GLY A 329 8.11 1.45 10.62
CA GLY A 329 6.90 0.77 10.16
C GLY A 329 7.03 0.03 8.81
N GLY A 330 8.10 0.27 8.04
CA GLY A 330 8.46 -0.51 6.87
C GLY A 330 9.05 -1.88 7.22
N ASN A 331 9.35 -2.70 6.22
CA ASN A 331 9.86 -4.08 6.39
C ASN A 331 10.74 -4.50 5.19
N SER A 332 11.38 -5.68 5.30
CA SER A 332 12.30 -6.33 4.34
C SER A 332 13.73 -5.78 4.26
N PHE A 333 14.66 -6.70 3.93
CA PHE A 333 16.04 -6.42 3.55
C PHE A 333 16.23 -6.91 2.12
N THR A 334 16.67 -6.04 1.21
CA THR A 334 16.83 -6.38 -0.22
C THR A 334 15.56 -7.03 -0.77
N GLU A 335 14.40 -6.41 -0.48
CA GLU A 335 13.07 -6.80 -0.98
C GLU A 335 12.48 -8.07 -0.30
N TRP A 336 13.26 -8.86 0.44
CA TRP A 336 12.81 -10.09 1.11
C TRP A 336 12.51 -9.93 2.61
N PHE A 337 11.52 -10.68 3.12
CA PHE A 337 11.36 -10.90 4.55
C PHE A 337 12.53 -11.74 5.10
N ASP A 338 12.95 -11.47 6.34
CA ASP A 338 13.99 -12.21 7.05
C ASP A 338 13.36 -13.28 7.97
N LYS A 339 14.17 -13.94 8.79
CA LYS A 339 13.71 -14.70 9.95
C LYS A 339 12.85 -13.80 10.88
N PRO A 340 11.76 -14.32 11.48
CA PRO A 340 10.94 -13.52 12.38
C PRO A 340 11.74 -12.96 13.57
N GLY A 341 11.59 -11.67 13.84
CA GLY A 341 12.26 -10.97 14.95
C GLY A 341 13.51 -10.19 14.55
N ALA A 342 14.08 -10.41 13.36
CA ALA A 342 15.20 -9.60 12.85
C ALA A 342 14.81 -8.11 12.72
N GLU A 343 15.75 -7.21 13.00
CA GLU A 343 15.53 -5.77 12.89
C GLU A 343 16.85 -4.98 12.70
N ALA A 344 17.82 -5.09 13.61
CA ALA A 344 19.07 -4.33 13.57
C ALA A 344 20.34 -5.20 13.50
N GLY A 345 20.24 -6.50 13.73
CA GLY A 345 21.35 -7.45 13.67
C GLY A 345 21.64 -8.00 12.26
N PRO A 346 22.49 -9.05 12.17
CA PRO A 346 22.81 -9.73 10.91
C PRO A 346 21.57 -10.26 10.16
N SER A 347 21.38 -9.74 8.95
CA SER A 347 20.20 -10.00 8.11
C SER A 347 20.43 -11.02 6.98
N ILE A 348 19.37 -11.32 6.25
CA ILE A 348 19.32 -12.16 5.04
C ILE A 348 20.15 -11.60 3.86
N ASP A 349 20.60 -10.34 3.93
CA ASP A 349 21.48 -9.67 2.97
C ASP A 349 22.98 -9.90 3.30
N ASP A 350 23.49 -11.10 3.02
CA ASP A 350 24.86 -11.57 3.32
C ASP A 350 25.29 -11.44 4.81
N GLY A 351 24.34 -11.42 5.76
CA GLY A 351 24.64 -11.21 7.17
C GLY A 351 24.93 -9.76 7.56
N LYS A 352 24.72 -8.78 6.65
CA LYS A 352 24.92 -7.36 6.95
C LYS A 352 23.88 -6.88 7.98
N ALA A 353 24.32 -6.02 8.90
CA ALA A 353 23.42 -5.28 9.79
C ALA A 353 23.00 -3.96 9.13
N LEU A 354 21.70 -3.66 9.15
CA LEU A 354 21.08 -2.43 8.59
C LEU A 354 21.67 -1.96 7.22
N PRO A 355 21.76 -2.83 6.20
CA PRO A 355 22.31 -2.51 4.88
C PRO A 355 21.53 -1.38 4.18
N PRO A 356 22.11 -0.73 3.15
CA PRO A 356 21.45 0.34 2.40
C PRO A 356 20.15 -0.10 1.68
N THR A 357 19.93 -1.41 1.54
CA THR A 357 18.73 -2.06 0.97
C THR A 357 17.61 -2.32 1.99
N THR A 358 17.62 -1.63 3.14
CA THR A 358 16.57 -1.77 4.16
C THR A 358 15.29 -1.05 3.77
N ALA A 359 14.15 -1.66 4.11
CA ALA A 359 12.80 -1.09 4.02
C ALA A 359 12.40 -0.57 2.61
N GLU A 360 11.89 -1.46 1.76
CA GLU A 360 11.23 -1.07 0.49
C GLU A 360 9.94 -0.26 0.75
N THR A 361 9.76 0.82 -0.02
CA THR A 361 8.62 1.74 0.09
C THR A 361 7.28 1.07 -0.31
N CYS A 362 7.26 0.21 -1.34
CA CYS A 362 6.03 -0.48 -1.79
C CYS A 362 5.40 -1.35 -0.70
N ASN A 363 6.22 -2.07 0.06
CA ASN A 363 5.77 -2.94 1.14
C ASN A 363 4.93 -2.16 2.14
N THR A 364 5.35 -0.93 2.40
CA THR A 364 4.70 -0.05 3.38
C THR A 364 3.40 0.52 2.81
N HIS A 365 3.36 0.91 1.53
CA HIS A 365 2.11 1.24 0.85
C HIS A 365 1.10 0.10 0.90
N ASN A 366 1.50 -1.14 0.58
CA ASN A 366 0.61 -2.28 0.62
C ASN A 366 0.23 -2.67 2.06
N MET A 367 1.11 -2.46 3.06
CA MET A 367 0.74 -2.59 4.48
C MET A 367 -0.24 -1.50 4.94
N LEU A 368 -0.17 -0.27 4.43
CA LEU A 368 -1.19 0.76 4.68
C LEU A 368 -2.54 0.35 4.04
N LYS A 369 -2.55 -0.15 2.80
CA LYS A 369 -3.76 -0.72 2.17
C LYS A 369 -4.36 -1.85 3.02
N LEU A 370 -3.54 -2.81 3.47
CA LEU A 370 -3.98 -3.91 4.31
C LEU A 370 -4.55 -3.39 5.64
N SER A 371 -3.86 -2.46 6.29
CA SER A 371 -4.31 -1.84 7.55
C SER A 371 -5.67 -1.15 7.38
N ALA A 372 -5.92 -0.50 6.24
CA ALA A 372 -7.24 0.07 5.93
C ALA A 372 -8.32 -1.01 5.76
N ARG A 373 -8.07 -2.10 5.01
CA ARG A 373 -9.03 -3.22 4.87
C ARG A 373 -9.33 -3.93 6.18
N LEU A 374 -8.33 -4.07 7.05
CA LEU A 374 -8.55 -4.59 8.40
C LEU A 374 -9.32 -3.60 9.27
N PHE A 375 -9.12 -2.29 9.11
CA PHE A 375 -9.83 -1.26 9.86
C PHE A 375 -11.31 -1.16 9.44
N GLU A 376 -11.61 -1.25 8.14
CA GLU A 376 -12.98 -1.41 7.61
C GLU A 376 -13.71 -2.54 8.36
N ARG A 377 -13.04 -3.67 8.59
CA ARG A 377 -13.59 -4.83 9.31
C ARG A 377 -13.69 -4.62 10.83
N ASN A 378 -12.58 -4.38 11.51
CA ASN A 378 -12.52 -4.53 12.98
C ASN A 378 -12.43 -3.21 13.76
N ARG A 379 -12.21 -2.07 13.07
CA ARG A 379 -12.14 -0.72 13.66
C ARG A 379 -11.12 -0.59 14.82
N LEU A 380 -10.11 -1.46 14.88
CA LEU A 380 -9.16 -1.52 16.01
C LEU A 380 -8.15 -0.36 15.99
N PRO A 381 -7.86 0.28 17.14
CA PRO A 381 -6.90 1.39 17.23
C PRO A 381 -5.46 0.97 16.94
N GLU A 382 -5.09 -0.31 17.14
CA GLU A 382 -3.74 -0.83 16.84
C GLU A 382 -3.37 -0.67 15.35
N LEU A 383 -4.34 -0.82 14.46
CA LEU A 383 -4.17 -0.63 13.02
C LEU A 383 -3.89 0.84 12.67
N ALA A 384 -4.58 1.76 13.35
CA ALA A 384 -4.44 3.20 13.14
C ALA A 384 -3.17 3.78 13.78
N ASP A 385 -2.70 3.21 14.90
CA ASP A 385 -1.38 3.51 15.46
C ASP A 385 -0.24 3.06 14.54
N TYR A 386 -0.37 1.88 13.89
CA TYR A 386 0.58 1.47 12.85
C TYR A 386 0.46 2.33 11.58
N TYR A 387 -0.77 2.67 11.14
CA TYR A 387 -1.00 3.49 9.96
C TYR A 387 -0.33 4.86 10.10
N GLU A 388 -0.52 5.54 11.24
CA GLU A 388 0.19 6.77 11.59
C GLU A 388 1.70 6.58 11.52
N ARG A 389 2.23 5.56 12.19
CA ARG A 389 3.68 5.29 12.25
C ARG A 389 4.30 5.09 10.87
N ALA A 390 3.73 4.20 10.06
CA ALA A 390 4.23 3.84 8.74
C ALA A 390 4.05 4.96 7.71
N LEU A 391 2.93 5.68 7.75
CA LEU A 391 2.69 6.84 6.89
C LEU A 391 3.69 7.97 7.20
N TYR A 392 3.83 8.35 8.47
CA TYR A 392 4.61 9.52 8.88
C TYR A 392 6.12 9.27 8.75
N ASN A 393 6.59 8.05 9.07
CA ASN A 393 8.03 7.77 9.19
C ASN A 393 8.61 6.96 8.02
N HIS A 394 7.79 6.52 7.06
CA HIS A 394 8.29 5.92 5.83
C HIS A 394 7.69 6.59 4.59
N VAL A 395 6.38 6.58 4.42
CA VAL A 395 5.73 6.99 3.15
C VAL A 395 5.74 8.51 2.92
N LEU A 396 5.85 9.31 3.98
CA LEU A 396 6.16 10.74 3.91
C LEU A 396 7.68 11.01 3.74
N ALA A 397 8.52 10.16 4.33
CA ALA A 397 9.98 10.30 4.29
C ALA A 397 10.62 9.83 2.98
N SER A 398 9.93 8.97 2.23
CA SER A 398 10.34 8.49 0.91
C SER A 398 10.12 9.52 -0.22
N VAL A 399 9.64 10.73 0.08
CA VAL A 399 9.37 11.81 -0.89
C VAL A 399 10.13 13.07 -0.51
N ALA A 400 11.06 13.50 -1.36
CA ALA A 400 11.89 14.68 -1.13
C ALA A 400 11.05 15.98 -1.05
N PRO A 401 11.31 16.87 -0.06
CA PRO A 401 10.47 18.05 0.21
C PRO A 401 10.66 19.20 -0.77
N ASP A 402 11.73 19.18 -1.58
CA ASP A 402 12.16 20.22 -2.49
C ASP A 402 11.83 19.91 -3.96
N SER A 403 11.99 18.64 -4.34
CA SER A 403 11.93 18.12 -5.70
C SER A 403 10.77 17.14 -5.92
N GLY A 404 10.26 16.53 -4.86
CA GLY A 404 9.24 15.47 -4.92
C GLY A 404 9.79 14.11 -5.34
N ALA A 405 11.11 13.99 -5.56
CA ALA A 405 11.75 12.75 -5.97
C ALA A 405 11.53 11.64 -4.92
N MET A 406 11.40 10.40 -5.39
CA MET A 406 10.96 9.27 -4.57
C MET A 406 12.11 8.30 -4.32
N THR A 407 12.08 7.56 -3.21
CA THR A 407 13.09 6.53 -2.88
C THR A 407 12.56 5.12 -3.08
N TYR A 408 13.47 4.15 -3.21
CA TYR A 408 13.12 2.72 -3.23
C TYR A 408 13.22 2.15 -1.82
N PHE A 409 14.46 2.03 -1.33
CA PHE A 409 14.83 1.68 0.04
C PHE A 409 14.89 2.93 0.93
N THR A 410 14.69 2.73 2.23
CA THR A 410 14.89 3.77 3.26
C THR A 410 15.93 3.26 4.25
N PRO A 411 17.22 3.54 4.03
CA PRO A 411 18.29 3.03 4.88
C PRO A 411 18.28 3.68 6.27
N PHE A 412 18.90 3.03 7.25
CA PHE A 412 18.72 3.40 8.67
C PHE A 412 19.99 3.69 9.48
N HIS A 413 21.19 3.44 8.96
CA HIS A 413 22.43 3.55 9.74
C HIS A 413 23.62 3.99 8.86
N GLY A 414 24.15 5.20 9.07
CA GLY A 414 25.33 5.78 8.38
C GLY A 414 25.21 6.05 6.87
N ASN A 415 24.10 5.64 6.26
CA ASN A 415 23.84 5.66 4.83
C ASN A 415 23.03 6.92 4.42
N PHE A 416 22.80 7.08 3.12
CA PHE A 416 21.94 8.12 2.53
C PHE A 416 20.95 7.47 1.54
N ARG A 417 19.86 8.17 1.22
CA ARG A 417 18.83 7.69 0.29
C ARG A 417 19.23 7.91 -1.17
N THR A 418 18.98 6.93 -2.03
CA THR A 418 18.96 7.13 -3.49
C THR A 418 17.56 7.58 -3.94
N TYR A 419 17.49 8.65 -4.72
CA TYR A 419 16.26 9.13 -5.35
C TYR A 419 16.15 8.62 -6.79
N LEU A 420 14.97 8.16 -7.18
CA LEU A 420 14.79 7.36 -8.40
C LEU A 420 14.63 8.21 -9.65
N ASN A 421 15.41 7.87 -10.68
CA ASN A 421 15.31 8.45 -12.03
C ASN A 421 14.65 7.53 -13.08
N GLY A 422 14.21 6.33 -12.68
CA GLY A 422 13.68 5.28 -13.57
C GLY A 422 12.30 4.76 -13.15
N SER A 423 11.71 3.91 -13.99
CA SER A 423 10.33 3.40 -13.87
C SER A 423 10.16 2.17 -12.96
N PHE A 424 10.71 2.22 -11.74
CA PHE A 424 10.65 1.13 -10.75
C PHE A 424 9.26 0.95 -10.12
N CYS A 425 9.02 -0.17 -9.45
CA CYS A 425 7.80 -0.40 -8.64
C CYS A 425 7.59 0.69 -7.57
N CYS A 426 8.66 1.14 -6.90
CA CYS A 426 8.62 2.25 -5.94
C CYS A 426 8.38 3.60 -6.62
N THR A 427 8.69 3.78 -7.90
CA THR A 427 8.34 4.99 -8.65
C THR A 427 6.84 5.04 -8.91
N GLY A 428 6.24 3.95 -9.40
CA GLY A 428 4.79 3.84 -9.61
C GLY A 428 3.98 3.97 -8.32
N THR A 429 4.44 3.30 -7.25
CA THR A 429 3.83 3.41 -5.92
C THR A 429 4.05 4.81 -5.31
N GLY A 430 5.22 5.42 -5.54
CA GLY A 430 5.59 6.73 -5.03
C GLY A 430 4.71 7.85 -5.56
N ILE A 431 4.35 7.83 -6.85
CA ILE A 431 3.44 8.81 -7.45
C ILE A 431 1.99 8.63 -6.98
N GLU A 432 1.57 7.43 -6.58
CA GLU A 432 0.29 7.21 -5.92
C GLU A 432 0.25 7.81 -4.50
N ASN A 433 1.30 7.61 -3.71
CA ASN A 433 1.30 7.91 -2.27
C ASN A 433 0.83 9.33 -1.92
N THR A 434 1.26 10.34 -2.67
CA THR A 434 0.94 11.76 -2.39
C THR A 434 -0.49 12.14 -2.72
N ALA A 435 -1.12 11.46 -3.69
CA ALA A 435 -2.54 11.58 -4.00
C ALA A 435 -3.43 10.88 -2.95
N ARG A 436 -2.82 10.09 -2.04
CA ARG A 436 -3.48 9.14 -1.13
C ARG A 436 -3.26 9.46 0.35
N TYR A 437 -2.55 10.54 0.68
CA TYR A 437 -2.34 11.03 2.06
C TYR A 437 -3.63 11.43 2.82
N ASN A 438 -4.78 11.48 2.16
CA ASN A 438 -6.10 11.66 2.76
C ASN A 438 -6.78 10.34 3.15
N GLU A 439 -6.30 9.19 2.65
CA GLU A 439 -6.74 7.87 3.10
C GLU A 439 -6.34 7.62 4.55
N GLY A 440 -7.11 6.80 5.24
CA GLY A 440 -6.85 6.47 6.64
C GLY A 440 -7.16 7.58 7.64
N ILE A 441 -7.31 8.85 7.25
CA ILE A 441 -7.64 9.96 8.18
C ILE A 441 -8.98 9.74 8.86
N TYR A 442 -10.01 9.41 8.07
CA TYR A 442 -11.37 9.19 8.53
C TYR A 442 -11.94 7.88 7.98
N PHE A 443 -12.75 7.21 8.80
CA PHE A 443 -13.65 6.14 8.37
C PHE A 443 -15.05 6.41 8.94
N HIS A 444 -16.10 5.89 8.31
CA HIS A 444 -17.46 6.02 8.81
C HIS A 444 -18.28 4.74 8.66
N LYS A 445 -19.30 4.62 9.51
CA LYS A 445 -20.34 3.62 9.42
C LYS A 445 -21.59 4.15 10.11
N ASP A 446 -22.75 4.02 9.48
CA ASP A 446 -24.03 4.47 10.00
C ASP A 446 -23.95 5.94 10.50
N ASP A 447 -24.15 6.19 11.79
CA ASP A 447 -24.04 7.51 12.42
C ASP A 447 -22.70 7.79 13.12
N SER A 448 -21.68 6.96 12.86
CA SER A 448 -20.41 6.96 13.60
C SER A 448 -19.21 7.22 12.69
N LEU A 449 -18.39 8.19 13.10
CA LEU A 449 -17.13 8.58 12.47
C LEU A 449 -15.96 8.11 13.35
N TRP A 450 -14.90 7.59 12.74
CA TRP A 450 -13.61 7.38 13.37
C TRP A 450 -12.62 8.41 12.84
N VAL A 451 -12.05 9.22 13.73
CA VAL A 451 -10.98 10.18 13.45
C VAL A 451 -9.67 9.50 13.85
N ASN A 452 -8.95 9.01 12.85
CA ASN A 452 -7.78 8.16 13.03
C ASN A 452 -6.49 8.95 12.94
N LEU A 453 -6.31 9.75 11.89
CA LEU A 453 -5.09 10.55 11.70
C LEU A 453 -5.36 12.03 11.93
N TYR A 454 -4.37 12.71 12.51
CA TYR A 454 -4.45 14.11 12.88
C TYR A 454 -3.68 14.96 11.87
N ILE A 455 -4.19 14.97 10.64
CA ILE A 455 -3.65 15.69 9.47
C ILE A 455 -4.63 16.82 9.11
N PRO A 456 -4.19 18.08 8.98
CA PRO A 456 -5.02 19.20 8.53
C PRO A 456 -5.81 18.87 7.26
N SER A 457 -7.14 18.90 7.37
CA SER A 457 -8.06 18.40 6.34
C SER A 457 -9.47 18.96 6.50
N GLU A 458 -10.26 18.89 5.44
CA GLU A 458 -11.68 19.21 5.43
C GLU A 458 -12.47 18.00 4.90
N LEU A 459 -13.33 17.45 5.74
CA LEU A 459 -14.18 16.29 5.47
C LEU A 459 -15.59 16.77 5.12
N SER A 460 -16.08 16.37 3.95
CA SER A 460 -17.48 16.52 3.51
C SER A 460 -18.20 15.18 3.65
N TRP A 461 -18.79 14.91 4.81
CA TRP A 461 -19.49 13.64 5.07
C TRP A 461 -20.94 13.72 4.59
N ASN A 462 -21.14 13.32 3.33
CA ASN A 462 -22.41 13.43 2.62
C ASN A 462 -23.56 12.67 3.30
N ASP A 463 -23.35 11.40 3.70
CA ASP A 463 -24.36 10.55 4.37
C ASP A 463 -24.92 11.18 5.67
N ALA A 464 -24.09 11.96 6.40
CA ALA A 464 -24.51 12.68 7.60
C ALA A 464 -24.94 14.14 7.33
N GLY A 465 -24.79 14.63 6.09
CA GLY A 465 -24.99 16.03 5.72
C GLY A 465 -23.99 17.02 6.35
N MET A 466 -22.88 16.52 6.91
CA MET A 466 -21.98 17.22 7.83
C MET A 466 -20.66 17.62 7.14
N VAL A 467 -20.09 18.76 7.54
CA VAL A 467 -18.72 19.18 7.13
C VAL A 467 -17.89 19.44 8.37
N LEU A 468 -16.74 18.78 8.47
CA LEU A 468 -15.80 18.86 9.60
C LEU A 468 -14.44 19.35 9.12
N ARG A 469 -13.89 20.39 9.75
CA ARG A 469 -12.56 20.93 9.45
C ARG A 469 -11.58 20.61 10.57
N GLN A 470 -10.53 19.86 10.23
CA GLN A 470 -9.41 19.52 11.10
C GLN A 470 -8.22 20.46 10.86
N GLN A 471 -7.67 21.00 11.94
CA GLN A 471 -6.49 21.89 11.93
C GLN A 471 -5.51 21.51 13.04
N GLY A 472 -4.24 21.90 12.86
CA GLY A 472 -3.13 21.62 13.78
C GLY A 472 -2.24 20.47 13.30
N ASP A 473 -0.92 20.65 13.40
CA ASP A 473 0.09 19.65 13.04
C ASP A 473 0.69 18.97 14.29
N ILE A 474 0.29 17.72 14.54
CA ILE A 474 0.79 16.93 15.67
C ILE A 474 2.28 16.56 15.53
N THR A 475 2.87 16.62 14.33
CA THR A 475 4.32 16.39 14.15
C THR A 475 5.15 17.52 14.74
N ARG A 476 4.55 18.70 14.93
CA ARG A 476 5.15 19.88 15.58
C ARG A 476 4.56 20.14 16.97
N GLY A 477 3.91 19.13 17.58
CA GLY A 477 3.33 19.21 18.92
C GLY A 477 2.12 20.16 19.06
N GLN A 478 1.48 20.55 17.94
CA GLN A 478 0.31 21.43 17.98
C GLN A 478 -0.94 20.69 18.49
N ARG A 479 -1.89 21.45 19.05
CA ARG A 479 -3.21 20.89 19.40
C ARG A 479 -4.02 20.63 18.14
N VAL A 480 -4.80 19.55 18.16
CA VAL A 480 -5.79 19.26 17.12
C VAL A 480 -7.06 20.06 17.40
N ARG A 481 -7.60 20.71 16.37
CA ARG A 481 -8.86 21.47 16.43
C ARG A 481 -9.81 20.96 15.34
N LEU A 482 -10.90 20.31 15.75
CA LEU A 482 -11.97 19.85 14.87
C LEU A 482 -13.14 20.85 14.97
N THR A 483 -13.51 21.48 13.86
CA THR A 483 -14.62 22.46 13.80
C THR A 483 -15.74 21.90 12.95
N VAL A 484 -16.96 21.89 13.48
CA VAL A 484 -18.18 21.56 12.71
C VAL A 484 -18.54 22.78 11.86
N VAL A 485 -18.15 22.75 10.58
CA VAL A 485 -18.43 23.84 9.62
C VAL A 485 -19.90 23.79 9.20
N LYS A 486 -20.44 22.58 9.00
CA LYS A 486 -21.86 22.32 8.73
C LYS A 486 -22.29 21.13 9.58
N ALA A 487 -23.42 21.23 10.26
CA ALA A 487 -24.00 20.13 11.02
C ALA A 487 -25.06 19.37 10.20
N GLY A 488 -25.16 18.06 10.47
CA GLY A 488 -26.30 17.24 10.04
C GLY A 488 -27.53 17.44 10.92
N ALA A 489 -28.68 16.91 10.50
CA ALA A 489 -29.90 16.93 11.31
C ALA A 489 -29.85 15.94 12.49
N ASN A 490 -29.16 14.81 12.32
CA ASN A 490 -29.13 13.70 13.26
C ASN A 490 -27.96 13.80 14.26
N ALA A 491 -28.06 13.07 15.36
CA ALA A 491 -26.93 12.87 16.27
C ALA A 491 -25.92 11.91 15.65
N VAL A 492 -24.62 12.26 15.70
CA VAL A 492 -23.52 11.40 15.24
C VAL A 492 -22.45 11.25 16.32
N THR A 493 -21.78 10.09 16.30
CA THR A 493 -20.70 9.74 17.23
C THR A 493 -19.34 10.06 16.59
N LEU A 494 -18.55 10.94 17.20
CA LEU A 494 -17.16 11.16 16.81
C LEU A 494 -16.27 10.30 17.72
N ASN A 495 -15.60 9.29 17.15
CA ASN A 495 -14.64 8.44 17.85
C ASN A 495 -13.23 8.98 17.58
N LEU A 496 -12.62 9.63 18.57
CA LEU A 496 -11.30 10.26 18.43
C LEU A 496 -10.20 9.27 18.86
N ARG A 497 -9.27 8.87 17.97
CA ARG A 497 -8.17 7.97 18.36
C ARG A 497 -7.31 8.63 19.44
N ILE A 498 -6.99 7.87 20.48
CA ILE A 498 -5.99 8.22 21.47
C ILE A 498 -4.73 7.41 21.16
N PRO A 499 -3.67 8.02 20.60
CA PRO A 499 -2.53 7.27 20.08
C PRO A 499 -1.74 6.51 21.15
N LYS A 500 -1.03 5.44 20.76
CA LYS A 500 -0.10 4.70 21.64
C LYS A 500 0.94 5.60 22.32
N TRP A 501 1.42 6.64 21.64
CA TRP A 501 2.60 7.44 22.03
C TRP A 501 2.33 8.57 23.04
N VAL A 502 1.08 8.81 23.45
CA VAL A 502 0.74 9.96 24.31
C VAL A 502 1.42 9.86 25.68
N ALA A 503 2.29 10.84 25.99
CA ALA A 503 3.21 10.76 27.13
C ALA A 503 2.58 11.21 28.46
N LYS A 504 1.44 11.91 28.43
CA LYS A 504 0.70 12.42 29.59
C LYS A 504 -0.81 12.38 29.31
N PRO A 505 -1.70 12.44 30.33
CA PRO A 505 -3.14 12.34 30.15
C PRO A 505 -3.70 13.33 29.12
N VAL A 506 -4.42 12.80 28.12
CA VAL A 506 -5.04 13.58 27.06
C VAL A 506 -6.15 14.49 27.60
N THR A 507 -6.34 15.64 26.98
CA THR A 507 -7.45 16.55 27.28
C THR A 507 -8.28 16.82 26.03
N VAL A 508 -9.59 16.53 26.14
CA VAL A 508 -10.62 16.88 25.16
C VAL A 508 -11.46 18.03 25.70
N ARG A 509 -11.70 19.06 24.89
CA ARG A 509 -12.61 20.18 25.18
C ARG A 509 -13.65 20.27 24.08
N LEU A 510 -14.89 20.62 24.43
CA LEU A 510 -15.95 21.00 23.50
C LEU A 510 -16.43 22.39 23.88
N ASN A 511 -16.31 23.37 22.98
CA ASN A 511 -16.66 24.77 23.21
C ASN A 511 -16.11 25.27 24.57
N ASP A 512 -14.78 25.16 24.72
CA ASP A 512 -13.99 25.47 25.92
C ASP A 512 -14.30 24.67 27.20
N LYS A 513 -15.26 23.74 27.18
CA LYS A 513 -15.61 22.89 28.33
C LYS A 513 -14.95 21.52 28.22
N ARG A 514 -14.06 21.20 29.18
CA ARG A 514 -13.40 19.88 29.27
C ARG A 514 -14.45 18.77 29.31
N GLN A 515 -14.31 17.76 28.46
CA GLN A 515 -15.17 16.58 28.46
C GLN A 515 -14.56 15.49 29.35
N ALA A 516 -15.41 14.76 30.07
CA ALA A 516 -15.02 13.51 30.73
C ALA A 516 -15.10 12.38 29.69
N VAL A 517 -13.96 11.80 29.33
CA VAL A 517 -13.82 10.72 28.35
C VAL A 517 -12.75 9.73 28.82
N ASP A 518 -12.91 8.45 28.50
CA ASP A 518 -11.93 7.41 28.79
C ASP A 518 -10.81 7.40 27.74
N ALA A 519 -9.81 8.26 27.93
CA ALA A 519 -8.75 8.52 26.96
C ALA A 519 -7.45 7.75 27.29
N LYS A 520 -7.46 6.43 27.10
CA LYS A 520 -6.31 5.53 27.26
C LYS A 520 -5.48 5.45 25.96
N PRO A 521 -4.14 5.27 26.02
CA PRO A 521 -3.34 4.98 24.83
C PRO A 521 -3.88 3.78 24.05
N THR A 522 -3.85 3.85 22.71
CA THR A 522 -4.42 2.85 21.80
C THR A 522 -5.92 2.60 22.09
N SER A 523 -6.72 3.67 22.16
CA SER A 523 -8.18 3.61 22.32
C SER A 523 -8.92 4.65 21.44
N TYR A 524 -10.25 4.70 21.54
CA TYR A 524 -11.07 5.80 21.02
C TYR A 524 -11.83 6.50 22.15
N ALA A 525 -11.75 7.84 22.18
CA ALA A 525 -12.61 8.68 23.00
C ALA A 525 -13.85 9.09 22.20
N SER A 526 -15.02 8.51 22.53
CA SER A 526 -16.27 8.70 21.79
C SER A 526 -17.09 9.88 22.32
N LEU A 527 -17.51 10.77 21.42
CA LEU A 527 -18.44 11.88 21.69
C LEU A 527 -19.68 11.75 20.79
N ARG A 528 -20.83 11.37 21.36
CA ARG A 528 -22.13 11.37 20.66
C ARG A 528 -22.92 12.63 20.99
N ARG A 529 -23.26 13.43 19.98
CA ARG A 529 -24.05 14.67 20.10
C ARG A 529 -24.90 14.88 18.84
N GLN A 530 -25.99 15.64 18.96
CA GLN A 530 -26.53 16.41 17.85
C GLN A 530 -25.70 17.68 17.75
N TRP A 531 -24.76 17.69 16.80
CA TRP A 531 -23.77 18.77 16.63
C TRP A 531 -24.40 20.02 16.02
N LYS A 532 -23.74 21.16 16.20
CA LYS A 532 -24.14 22.46 15.64
C LYS A 532 -23.01 23.05 14.81
N ALA A 533 -23.36 23.81 13.77
CA ALA A 533 -22.36 24.59 13.05
C ALA A 533 -21.72 25.59 14.02
N GLY A 534 -20.38 25.63 14.03
CA GLY A 534 -19.60 26.39 15.01
C GLY A 534 -19.19 25.61 16.27
N ASP A 535 -19.62 24.36 16.46
CA ASP A 535 -19.06 23.51 17.53
C ASP A 535 -17.57 23.23 17.27
N VAL A 536 -16.75 23.33 18.32
CA VAL A 536 -15.31 23.12 18.28
C VAL A 536 -14.91 22.07 19.30
N ILE A 537 -14.30 20.98 18.82
CA ILE A 537 -13.59 20.02 19.65
C ILE A 537 -12.10 20.36 19.60
N GLU A 538 -11.49 20.65 20.74
CA GLU A 538 -10.04 20.69 20.89
C GLU A 538 -9.54 19.38 21.51
N LEU A 539 -8.47 18.82 20.96
CA LEU A 539 -7.80 17.63 21.45
C LEU A 539 -6.30 17.95 21.66
N THR A 540 -5.86 17.87 22.92
CA THR A 540 -4.46 18.03 23.30
C THR A 540 -3.83 16.65 23.54
N LEU A 541 -2.90 16.27 22.67
CA LEU A 541 -2.13 15.02 22.72
C LEU A 541 -0.71 15.32 23.20
N PRO A 542 -0.35 15.08 24.47
CA PRO A 542 0.97 15.44 24.97
C PRO A 542 2.05 14.55 24.35
N THR A 543 2.96 15.14 23.59
CA THR A 543 4.16 14.47 23.08
C THR A 543 5.20 14.29 24.18
N GLY A 544 6.18 13.43 23.92
CA GLY A 544 7.36 13.24 24.76
C GLY A 544 8.44 12.52 23.97
N LEU A 545 9.70 12.66 24.41
CA LEU A 545 10.81 11.86 23.91
C LEU A 545 10.70 10.43 24.46
N ARG A 546 10.99 9.45 23.60
CA ARG A 546 10.93 8.02 23.95
C ARG A 546 11.92 7.22 23.11
N LEU A 547 12.44 6.15 23.68
CA LEU A 547 13.27 5.16 23.00
C LEU A 547 12.43 3.93 22.62
N GLU A 548 12.74 3.30 21.49
CA GLU A 548 12.36 1.93 21.18
C GLU A 548 13.61 1.12 20.79
N GLN A 549 13.84 0.03 21.51
CA GLN A 549 14.92 -0.93 21.24
C GLN A 549 14.58 -1.79 20.02
N ALA A 550 15.58 -2.13 19.21
CA ALA A 550 15.44 -3.15 18.18
C ALA A 550 15.20 -4.53 18.82
N ARG A 551 14.35 -5.36 18.20
CA ARG A 551 13.93 -6.66 18.75
C ARG A 551 15.05 -7.67 18.94
N ASP A 552 16.07 -7.63 18.09
CA ASP A 552 17.19 -8.59 18.06
C ASP A 552 18.45 -8.08 18.78
N ILE A 553 18.70 -6.76 18.78
CA ILE A 553 19.85 -6.12 19.44
C ILE A 553 19.34 -5.04 20.44
N PRO A 554 19.12 -5.35 21.72
CA PRO A 554 18.51 -4.42 22.68
C PRO A 554 19.31 -3.14 22.99
N SER A 555 20.62 -3.08 22.68
CA SER A 555 21.42 -1.85 22.78
C SER A 555 21.30 -0.94 21.56
N MET A 556 20.71 -1.42 20.46
CA MET A 556 20.37 -0.59 19.30
C MET A 556 19.00 0.06 19.53
N VAL A 557 18.99 1.37 19.73
CA VAL A 557 17.79 2.16 20.03
C VAL A 557 17.43 3.11 18.91
N SER A 558 16.13 3.36 18.78
CA SER A 558 15.55 4.38 17.90
C SER A 558 14.80 5.41 18.73
N ILE A 559 14.87 6.68 18.32
CA ILE A 559 14.45 7.83 19.13
C ILE A 559 13.22 8.47 18.50
N PHE A 560 12.16 8.70 19.27
CA PHE A 560 10.94 9.36 18.80
C PHE A 560 10.57 10.58 19.65
N HIS A 561 9.93 11.55 19.01
CA HIS A 561 9.12 12.58 19.65
C HIS A 561 7.65 12.36 19.28
N GLY A 562 6.87 11.77 20.20
CA GLY A 562 5.48 11.37 19.93
C GLY A 562 5.37 10.34 18.77
N PRO A 563 4.68 10.68 17.64
CA PRO A 563 4.59 9.80 16.47
C PRO A 563 5.85 9.83 15.59
N VAL A 564 6.70 10.85 15.72
CA VAL A 564 7.79 11.16 14.79
C VAL A 564 9.06 10.44 15.17
N LEU A 565 9.60 9.63 14.25
CA LEU A 565 10.94 9.05 14.31
C LEU A 565 11.97 10.14 14.02
N LEU A 566 12.95 10.26 14.90
CA LEU A 566 14.06 11.18 14.76
C LEU A 566 15.27 10.50 14.09
N ALA A 567 15.97 11.27 13.26
CA ALA A 567 17.15 10.87 12.53
C ALA A 567 18.26 11.91 12.71
N GLY A 568 19.49 11.47 12.98
CA GLY A 568 20.63 12.35 13.22
C GLY A 568 21.36 12.73 11.93
N GLU A 569 21.75 14.00 11.82
CA GLU A 569 22.57 14.55 10.73
C GLU A 569 24.00 13.97 10.79
N LEU A 570 24.44 13.26 9.74
CA LEU A 570 25.81 12.72 9.59
C LEU A 570 26.56 13.34 8.39
N GLY A 571 26.14 14.52 7.94
CA GLY A 571 26.81 15.28 6.88
C GLY A 571 26.74 14.65 5.48
N LYS A 572 27.65 15.08 4.60
CA LYS A 572 27.69 14.66 3.18
C LYS A 572 29.04 14.05 2.74
N GLU A 573 29.88 13.68 3.69
CA GLU A 573 31.20 13.14 3.38
C GLU A 573 31.11 11.86 2.55
N ASN A 574 31.95 11.75 1.52
CA ASN A 574 31.96 10.62 0.59
C ASN A 574 30.56 10.29 0.00
N MET A 575 29.73 11.31 -0.23
CA MET A 575 28.54 11.19 -1.09
C MET A 575 28.91 11.53 -2.55
N PRO A 576 28.19 10.96 -3.54
CA PRO A 576 28.28 11.39 -4.92
C PRO A 576 27.77 12.84 -5.09
N GLY A 577 28.16 13.51 -6.19
CA GLY A 577 27.72 14.87 -6.51
C GLY A 577 26.22 15.03 -6.81
N SER A 578 25.51 13.91 -6.96
CA SER A 578 24.05 13.82 -6.94
C SER A 578 23.67 12.48 -6.33
N ASP A 579 22.59 12.45 -5.54
CA ASP A 579 21.99 11.25 -4.96
C ASP A 579 20.78 10.74 -5.77
N VAL A 580 20.63 11.21 -7.02
CA VAL A 580 19.61 10.77 -7.98
C VAL A 580 20.17 9.71 -8.94
N GLY A 581 19.54 8.54 -9.01
CA GLY A 581 20.01 7.43 -9.84
C GLY A 581 19.06 6.23 -9.93
N ASP A 582 19.59 5.13 -10.46
CA ASP A 582 18.96 3.80 -10.37
C ASP A 582 18.88 3.33 -8.91
N LYS A 583 17.88 2.50 -8.55
CA LYS A 583 17.70 2.02 -7.16
C LYS A 583 18.98 1.40 -6.56
N ASP A 584 19.81 0.75 -7.39
CA ASP A 584 20.99 0.02 -6.94
C ASP A 584 22.30 0.85 -7.09
N ALA A 585 22.24 2.07 -7.63
CA ALA A 585 23.40 2.86 -8.08
C ALA A 585 24.47 3.14 -7.01
N TYR A 586 24.06 3.33 -5.76
CA TYR A 586 24.95 3.76 -4.67
C TYR A 586 25.14 2.73 -3.55
N LEU A 587 24.55 1.52 -3.67
CA LEU A 587 24.56 0.49 -2.62
C LEU A 587 25.96 -0.03 -2.23
N LYS A 588 26.99 0.27 -3.03
CA LYS A 588 28.40 -0.09 -2.78
C LYS A 588 29.20 1.02 -2.07
N ILE A 589 28.61 2.19 -1.84
CA ILE A 589 29.26 3.27 -1.10
C ILE A 589 29.15 2.95 0.39
N ALA A 590 30.27 2.99 1.12
CA ALA A 590 30.30 2.68 2.54
C ALA A 590 29.41 3.63 3.36
N ALA A 591 28.84 3.10 4.44
CA ALA A 591 28.22 3.90 5.50
C ALA A 591 29.27 4.81 6.15
N ALA A 592 28.86 6.00 6.61
CA ALA A 592 29.66 6.76 7.57
C ALA A 592 29.60 6.08 8.94
N PRO A 593 30.65 6.20 9.78
CA PRO A 593 30.58 5.77 11.17
C PRO A 593 29.41 6.45 11.88
N VAL A 594 28.61 5.65 12.59
CA VAL A 594 27.58 6.16 13.50
C VAL A 594 28.18 6.10 14.90
N PRO A 595 28.35 7.23 15.62
CA PRO A 595 28.91 7.22 16.95
C PRO A 595 27.91 6.69 17.99
N ASP A 596 28.43 5.95 18.97
CA ASP A 596 27.69 5.51 20.14
C ASP A 596 27.19 6.72 20.96
N ILE A 597 25.94 6.62 21.42
CA ILE A 597 25.40 7.47 22.47
C ILE A 597 25.90 6.88 23.79
N VAL A 598 26.81 7.58 24.47
CA VAL A 598 27.27 7.19 25.80
C VAL A 598 26.64 8.11 26.83
N SER A 599 25.83 7.57 27.75
CA SER A 599 25.18 8.41 28.76
C SER A 599 24.86 7.69 30.07
N GLY A 600 25.08 8.38 31.19
CA GLY A 600 24.70 7.91 32.52
C GLY A 600 23.19 7.86 32.81
N SER A 601 22.34 8.13 31.80
CA SER A 601 20.88 8.08 31.92
C SER A 601 20.23 7.44 30.69
N SER A 602 19.28 6.53 30.94
CA SER A 602 18.41 5.94 29.92
C SER A 602 17.24 6.87 29.51
N SER A 603 17.11 8.04 30.13
CA SER A 603 16.13 9.06 29.74
C SER A 603 16.67 9.89 28.57
N PRO A 604 16.04 9.85 27.37
CA PRO A 604 16.47 10.68 26.24
C PRO A 604 16.27 12.19 26.49
N ALA A 605 15.50 12.59 27.51
CA ALA A 605 15.34 14.00 27.88
C ALA A 605 16.57 14.58 28.60
N ASP A 606 17.48 13.73 29.08
CA ASP A 606 18.65 14.13 29.86
C ASP A 606 19.86 14.42 28.95
N TRP A 607 19.85 13.84 27.74
CA TRP A 607 20.89 14.00 26.71
C TRP A 607 20.38 14.53 25.35
N LEU A 608 19.11 14.94 25.24
CA LEU A 608 18.59 15.71 24.10
C LEU A 608 18.01 17.06 24.55
N ALA A 609 18.59 18.16 24.06
CA ALA A 609 18.01 19.50 24.21
C ALA A 609 17.26 19.90 22.93
N PRO A 610 16.07 20.54 22.99
CA PRO A 610 15.41 21.09 21.81
C PRO A 610 16.30 22.08 21.04
N LEU A 611 16.26 22.05 19.71
CA LEU A 611 17.07 22.92 18.86
C LEU A 611 16.51 24.36 18.88
N PRO A 612 17.33 25.41 19.12
CA PRO A 612 16.85 26.78 19.09
C PRO A 612 16.20 27.14 17.74
N GLY A 613 14.93 27.55 17.78
CA GLY A 613 14.14 27.91 16.59
C GLY A 613 13.40 26.76 15.91
N ASP A 614 13.70 25.49 16.23
CA ASP A 614 13.01 24.31 15.68
C ASP A 614 12.55 23.38 16.82
N PRO A 615 11.29 23.49 17.29
CA PRO A 615 10.76 22.66 18.38
C PRO A 615 10.48 21.20 17.97
N SER A 616 10.77 20.82 16.72
CA SER A 616 10.69 19.43 16.24
C SER A 616 12.07 18.76 16.12
N ALA A 617 13.15 19.53 16.18
CA ALA A 617 14.52 19.05 16.19
C ALA A 617 15.15 19.13 17.59
N PHE A 618 16.16 18.30 17.81
CA PHE A 618 16.90 18.19 19.08
C PHE A 618 18.40 18.15 18.80
N GLN A 619 19.22 18.48 19.79
CA GLN A 619 20.67 18.32 19.75
C GLN A 619 21.10 17.38 20.88
N MET A 620 21.93 16.39 20.56
CA MET A 620 22.61 15.53 21.53
C MET A 620 23.57 16.35 22.39
N LYS A 621 23.50 16.16 23.72
CA LYS A 621 24.33 16.84 24.73
C LYS A 621 24.63 15.88 25.87
N ASN A 622 25.86 15.87 26.36
CA ASN A 622 26.36 14.87 27.31
C ASN A 622 26.20 13.43 26.77
N ALA A 623 26.37 13.26 25.44
CA ALA A 623 26.12 12.01 24.72
C ALA A 623 27.42 11.27 24.30
N GLY A 624 28.57 11.69 24.84
CA GLY A 624 29.87 11.09 24.53
C GLY A 624 30.28 11.31 23.07
N PRO A 625 30.66 10.26 22.31
CA PRO A 625 31.02 10.38 20.89
C PRO A 625 29.94 10.99 19.98
N ALA A 626 28.66 10.91 20.39
CA ALA A 626 27.54 11.47 19.64
C ALA A 626 27.18 12.93 20.02
N ASP A 627 27.97 13.59 20.86
CA ASP A 627 27.70 14.96 21.32
C ASP A 627 27.63 15.97 20.16
N GLY A 628 26.71 16.94 20.26
CA GLY A 628 26.52 18.00 19.28
C GLY A 628 25.69 17.62 18.04
N ILE A 629 25.47 16.32 17.75
CA ILE A 629 24.67 15.85 16.61
C ILE A 629 23.23 16.39 16.70
N VAL A 630 22.71 16.87 15.57
CA VAL A 630 21.34 17.38 15.44
C VAL A 630 20.42 16.27 14.93
N LEU A 631 19.30 16.07 15.60
CA LEU A 631 18.26 15.10 15.29
C LEU A 631 17.04 15.84 14.74
N ARG A 632 16.54 15.40 13.58
CA ARG A 632 15.33 15.94 12.94
C ARG A 632 14.28 14.86 12.70
N PRO A 633 13.02 15.22 12.45
CA PRO A 633 12.06 14.31 11.84
C PRO A 633 12.64 13.62 10.60
N LEU A 634 12.56 12.28 10.55
CA LEU A 634 13.11 11.49 9.43
C LEU A 634 12.57 11.93 8.06
N PHE A 635 11.37 12.50 8.03
CA PHE A 635 10.71 13.02 6.82
C PHE A 635 11.11 14.44 6.41
N ASP A 636 11.91 15.17 7.21
CA ASP A 636 12.51 16.45 6.82
C ASP A 636 14.02 16.32 6.58
N LEU A 637 14.63 15.19 6.93
CA LEU A 637 16.05 14.91 6.73
C LEU A 637 16.32 14.28 5.35
N HIS A 638 16.83 15.08 4.42
CA HIS A 638 17.10 14.69 3.03
C HIS A 638 18.48 15.17 2.54
N HIS A 639 18.93 14.62 1.41
CA HIS A 639 20.18 14.92 0.69
C HIS A 639 21.46 14.90 1.52
N GLN A 640 21.54 14.00 2.51
CA GLN A 640 22.67 13.80 3.40
C GLN A 640 22.66 12.39 4.00
N ARG A 641 23.75 12.01 4.66
CA ARG A 641 23.84 10.79 5.46
C ARG A 641 23.13 10.95 6.80
N TYR A 642 22.58 9.86 7.32
CA TYR A 642 21.89 9.88 8.62
C TYR A 642 21.90 8.51 9.32
N SER A 643 21.47 8.51 10.58
CA SER A 643 21.11 7.29 11.31
C SER A 643 19.80 7.46 12.09
N VAL A 644 19.03 6.38 12.23
CA VAL A 644 17.87 6.27 13.14
C VAL A 644 18.03 5.20 14.21
N TYR A 645 18.90 4.20 13.98
CA TYR A 645 19.32 3.26 15.02
C TYR A 645 20.71 3.65 15.54
N TRP A 646 20.81 3.75 16.85
CA TRP A 646 21.98 4.20 17.58
C TRP A 646 22.37 3.14 18.60
N HIS A 647 23.66 2.88 18.76
CA HIS A 647 24.12 2.11 19.90
C HIS A 647 24.07 3.00 21.16
N LEU A 648 23.44 2.53 22.23
CA LEU A 648 23.32 3.24 23.51
C LEU A 648 24.07 2.46 24.61
N VAL A 649 24.96 3.16 25.31
CA VAL A 649 25.93 2.63 26.28
C VAL A 649 25.88 3.40 27.60
#